data_AF-A0A955AEG4-F1
#
_entry.id   AF-A0A955AEG4-F1
#
_cell.length_a   1.000
_cell.length_b   1.000
_cell.length_c   1.000
_cell.angle_alpha   90.00
_cell.angle_beta   90.00
_cell.angle_gamma   90.00
#
_symmetry.space_group_name_H-M   'P 1'
#
loop_
_entity.id
_entity.type
_entity.pdbx_description
1 polymer ?
#
loop_
_entity_poly.entity_id
_entity_poly.type
_entity_poly.pdbx_seq_one_letter_code
_entity_poly.pdbx_strand_id
1 'polypeptide(L)'
;MPSLRRVIVFALLSLNTVCVVQVAAAQPISTIRVMSGLNQPIGMTTNPFDDDHLYVYERNGRIRTYDQTTGSVLATPFLDITDRVQAGQDGGLVGVAFDPNFDSNGHVYVQYTDQSPRPNNRLSRFSMKSDGSGLDPASELQILYVEQPHTAHNGDWIGFGPDGMLYYTLGDGGNQHDPNGSGQDLNSLLAKVLRIDVTRDDFPSDPGANYGIPADNPFVGTAGRDEIWAYGFRNPWRASFDRATGDLYIGDVGQDTWEEVNFIANGDGGNNFGWRLREGFEATPTGGIGGPKTPDMVDPVYAYHHGGGADQGNSVTGGIVYRGPIQSDGVQGQYFFSDFVNNRVWSLEVDRSTGLMVPDSFHDWTSQLQPDVGSLSSIVSFGEDNQGNMYLVSIGGSIYKLYQEPPEPTGGLALRIDRATGVAVVQNTTNAPIEFDGYFVLSEVGSLNANQFNSFEKQGLDGGTWREIGVLDANSLGELNPTASATLAPGESRTLGAIFQSPSNVPFGVELEDLNMRFALLDGTDKPAEIIYEGDKRHNNLVLLVDPTTGRAVLENQSPSSVSIDGYTVQSEDGSLVPTWNSLSDQGAAGGNWQEVLSNPNQIGELKPEGASLILGGDKFDLGVLFNPNGTQDLVFDFLRDGQSDGMLGVVVYRSLAEPLLGDYNGNGVVDAADYTVWKDAFGSTTELDADGNGNGVIDAADYTIWKDHFGEQLPMAQPVPEPTGLAMILMVAAIAVSHIRRRHRLG
;
A
#
# COMPACT_ATOMS: atom_id res chain seq x y z
N MET A 1 47.71 -28.18 -24.63
CA MET A 1 47.19 -29.45 -24.07
C MET A 1 48.33 -30.48 -24.12
N PRO A 2 48.42 -31.51 -23.23
CA PRO A 2 47.69 -31.81 -21.98
C PRO A 2 48.65 -31.69 -20.74
N SER A 3 48.34 -31.95 -19.45
CA SER A 3 47.11 -32.05 -18.65
C SER A 3 47.41 -32.25 -17.14
N LEU A 4 46.44 -31.87 -16.28
CA LEU A 4 46.08 -32.50 -14.97
C LEU A 4 46.91 -32.28 -13.68
N ARG A 5 46.13 -31.98 -12.62
CA ARG A 5 46.25 -32.34 -11.19
C ARG A 5 47.34 -31.71 -10.30
N ARG A 6 46.89 -30.91 -9.33
CA ARG A 6 47.21 -31.12 -7.90
C ARG A 6 45.95 -31.05 -7.04
N VAL A 7 45.91 -31.89 -6.02
CA VAL A 7 44.83 -32.02 -5.02
C VAL A 7 45.26 -31.32 -3.72
N ILE A 8 44.28 -30.82 -2.99
CA ILE A 8 44.38 -30.11 -1.71
C ILE A 8 45.11 -30.93 -0.63
N VAL A 9 45.96 -30.28 0.17
CA VAL A 9 46.30 -30.70 1.54
C VAL A 9 46.33 -29.47 2.44
N PHE A 10 45.57 -29.51 3.55
CA PHE A 10 45.50 -28.45 4.55
C PHE A 10 46.82 -28.28 5.32
N ALA A 11 47.16 -27.03 5.66
CA ALA A 11 48.10 -26.70 6.73
C ALA A 11 47.43 -25.74 7.71
N LEU A 12 47.24 -26.20 8.95
CA LEU A 12 46.67 -25.40 10.04
C LEU A 12 47.64 -24.27 10.45
N LEU A 13 47.26 -23.04 10.14
CA LEU A 13 47.81 -21.83 10.74
C LEU A 13 46.66 -21.09 11.42
N SER A 14 46.63 -21.17 12.75
CA SER A 14 45.63 -20.51 13.58
C SER A 14 45.89 -19.00 13.63
N LEU A 15 45.41 -18.27 12.63
CA LEU A 15 45.08 -16.87 12.81
C LEU A 15 43.74 -16.79 13.53
N ASN A 16 43.68 -16.03 14.63
CA ASN A 16 42.42 -15.55 15.18
C ASN A 16 41.88 -14.47 14.23
N THR A 17 41.33 -14.88 13.09
CA THR A 17 40.50 -14.02 12.27
C THR A 17 39.25 -13.73 13.09
N VAL A 18 39.19 -12.57 13.73
CA VAL A 18 37.92 -12.00 14.18
C VAL A 18 37.12 -11.78 12.91
N CYS A 19 36.20 -12.71 12.62
CA CYS A 19 35.21 -12.53 11.58
C CYS A 19 34.29 -11.42 12.07
N VAL A 20 34.63 -10.18 11.73
CA VAL A 20 33.69 -9.07 11.79
C VAL A 20 32.69 -9.36 10.68
N VAL A 21 31.64 -10.10 11.03
CA VAL A 21 30.43 -10.16 10.21
C VAL A 21 29.90 -8.75 10.22
N GLN A 22 30.20 -8.01 9.15
CA GLN A 22 29.66 -6.70 8.92
C GLN A 22 28.22 -6.91 8.48
N VAL A 23 27.33 -7.04 9.47
CA VAL A 23 25.88 -7.13 9.27
C VAL A 23 25.50 -5.92 8.43
N ALA A 24 25.02 -6.17 7.21
CA ALA A 24 24.43 -5.12 6.40
C ALA A 24 23.23 -4.58 7.19
N ALA A 25 23.08 -3.26 7.27
CA ALA A 25 21.90 -2.70 7.90
C ALA A 25 20.66 -3.24 7.17
N ALA A 26 19.71 -3.80 7.93
CA ALA A 26 18.44 -4.20 7.38
C ALA A 26 17.78 -3.02 6.69
N GLN A 27 17.19 -3.25 5.51
CA GLN A 27 16.56 -2.15 4.79
C GLN A 27 15.32 -1.69 5.54
N PRO A 28 15.09 -0.37 5.64
CA PRO A 28 13.86 0.14 6.21
C PRO A 28 12.64 -0.42 5.46
N ILE A 29 11.55 -0.59 6.21
CA ILE A 29 10.24 -0.88 5.64
C ILE A 29 9.35 0.34 5.84
N SER A 30 8.50 0.57 4.85
CA SER A 30 7.53 1.66 4.79
C SER A 30 6.21 1.13 4.24
N THR A 31 5.27 2.01 3.89
CA THR A 31 4.08 1.63 3.13
C THR A 31 3.90 2.49 1.88
N ILE A 32 3.23 1.94 0.89
CA ILE A 32 2.81 2.67 -0.33
C ILE A 32 1.30 2.56 -0.48
N ARG A 33 0.62 3.65 -0.83
CA ARG A 33 -0.84 3.62 -1.05
C ARG A 33 -1.15 2.97 -2.40
N VAL A 34 -1.89 1.87 -2.37
CA VAL A 34 -2.26 1.09 -3.57
C VAL A 34 -3.73 1.29 -3.99
N MET A 35 -4.59 1.75 -3.07
CA MET A 35 -5.99 2.07 -3.36
C MET A 35 -6.44 3.31 -2.56
N SER A 36 -7.40 4.05 -3.12
CA SER A 36 -8.07 5.22 -2.54
C SER A 36 -9.53 5.27 -2.99
N GLY A 37 -10.34 6.15 -2.40
CA GLY A 37 -11.73 6.39 -2.81
C GLY A 37 -12.73 5.28 -2.44
N LEU A 38 -12.33 4.30 -1.63
CA LEU A 38 -13.18 3.20 -1.18
C LEU A 38 -14.17 3.68 -0.10
N ASN A 39 -15.40 3.18 -0.11
CA ASN A 39 -16.43 3.60 0.85
C ASN A 39 -16.39 2.73 2.13
N GLN A 40 -15.68 3.19 3.16
CA GLN A 40 -15.50 2.47 4.42
C GLN A 40 -15.06 1.00 4.21
N PRO A 41 -13.91 0.76 3.55
CA PRO A 41 -13.36 -0.59 3.44
C PRO A 41 -13.05 -1.10 4.85
N ILE A 42 -13.51 -2.31 5.15
CA ILE A 42 -13.43 -2.89 6.49
C ILE A 42 -12.55 -4.14 6.52
N GLY A 43 -12.12 -4.62 5.35
CA GLY A 43 -11.13 -5.67 5.19
C GLY A 43 -10.91 -6.01 3.72
N MET A 44 -10.01 -6.96 3.47
CA MET A 44 -9.72 -7.48 2.14
C MET A 44 -9.31 -8.96 2.21
N THR A 45 -9.39 -9.65 1.07
CA THR A 45 -9.03 -11.05 0.91
C THR A 45 -8.65 -11.33 -0.56
N THR A 46 -8.19 -12.54 -0.87
CA THR A 46 -7.87 -12.99 -2.23
C THR A 46 -8.65 -14.22 -2.62
N ASN A 47 -8.78 -14.43 -3.93
CA ASN A 47 -9.07 -15.75 -4.48
C ASN A 47 -7.75 -16.56 -4.48
N PRO A 48 -7.68 -17.74 -3.84
CA PRO A 48 -6.45 -18.52 -3.75
C PRO A 48 -5.93 -19.08 -5.09
N PHE A 49 -6.65 -18.85 -6.19
CA PHE A 49 -6.31 -19.27 -7.56
C PHE A 49 -6.08 -18.10 -8.53
N ASP A 50 -6.04 -16.87 -8.03
CA ASP A 50 -5.92 -15.64 -8.83
C ASP A 50 -4.99 -14.66 -8.11
N ASP A 51 -3.81 -14.44 -8.69
CA ASP A 51 -2.80 -13.52 -8.16
C ASP A 51 -2.97 -12.08 -8.70
N ASP A 52 -3.80 -11.90 -9.73
CA ASP A 52 -3.99 -10.62 -10.42
C ASP A 52 -5.04 -9.75 -9.70
N HIS A 53 -5.94 -10.35 -8.90
CA HIS A 53 -7.04 -9.64 -8.25
C HIS A 53 -7.04 -9.72 -6.71
N LEU A 54 -7.31 -8.57 -6.08
CA LEU A 54 -7.61 -8.45 -4.65
C LEU A 54 -9.08 -8.11 -4.45
N TYR A 55 -9.71 -8.62 -3.39
CA TYR A 55 -11.13 -8.36 -3.09
C TYR A 55 -11.25 -7.57 -1.79
N VAL A 56 -11.66 -6.30 -1.92
CA VAL A 56 -11.85 -5.38 -0.81
C VAL A 56 -13.33 -5.30 -0.47
N TYR A 57 -13.69 -5.44 0.80
CA TYR A 57 -15.09 -5.39 1.20
C TYR A 57 -15.43 -4.13 1.99
N GLU A 58 -16.48 -3.45 1.52
CA GLU A 58 -17.01 -2.20 2.02
C GLU A 58 -18.14 -2.48 3.02
N ARG A 59 -18.09 -1.77 4.14
CA ARG A 59 -18.96 -1.98 5.29
C ARG A 59 -20.46 -1.92 4.97
N ASN A 60 -20.85 -1.19 3.93
CA ASN A 60 -22.23 -1.03 3.47
C ASN A 60 -22.84 -2.28 2.81
N GLY A 61 -22.04 -3.30 2.46
CA GLY A 61 -22.52 -4.49 1.76
C GLY A 61 -22.00 -4.68 0.33
N ARG A 62 -20.83 -4.15 0.00
CA ARG A 62 -20.18 -4.37 -1.30
C ARG A 62 -18.87 -5.12 -1.16
N ILE A 63 -18.54 -5.90 -2.19
CA ILE A 63 -17.18 -6.40 -2.43
C ILE A 63 -16.70 -5.78 -3.74
N ARG A 64 -15.61 -5.02 -3.69
CA ARG A 64 -14.92 -4.39 -4.81
C ARG A 64 -13.76 -5.31 -5.22
N THR A 65 -13.50 -5.42 -6.52
CA THR A 65 -12.28 -6.07 -7.04
C THR A 65 -11.25 -4.98 -7.32
N TYR A 66 -9.98 -5.24 -7.04
CA TYR A 66 -8.84 -4.45 -7.48
C TYR A 66 -7.95 -5.30 -8.38
N ASP A 67 -7.76 -4.85 -9.61
CA ASP A 67 -6.87 -5.45 -10.61
C ASP A 67 -5.45 -4.89 -10.39
N GLN A 68 -4.54 -5.76 -9.95
CA GLN A 68 -3.14 -5.43 -9.69
C GLN A 68 -2.34 -5.18 -10.97
N THR A 69 -2.82 -5.66 -12.13
CA THR A 69 -2.14 -5.51 -13.43
C THR A 69 -2.42 -4.14 -14.05
N THR A 70 -3.60 -3.57 -13.79
CA THR A 70 -3.98 -2.22 -14.23
C THR A 70 -3.84 -1.16 -13.14
N GLY A 71 -3.68 -1.57 -11.88
CA GLY A 71 -3.60 -0.69 -10.71
C GLY A 71 -4.92 0.00 -10.37
N SER A 72 -6.06 -0.62 -10.70
CA SER A 72 -7.39 0.00 -10.57
C SER A 72 -8.42 -0.89 -9.91
N VAL A 73 -9.33 -0.28 -9.13
CA VAL A 73 -10.57 -0.92 -8.68
C VAL A 73 -11.47 -1.20 -9.91
N LEU A 74 -12.38 -2.18 -9.83
CA LEU A 74 -13.35 -2.52 -10.87
C LEU A 74 -14.79 -2.08 -10.54
N ALA A 75 -15.47 -1.60 -11.57
CA ALA A 75 -16.68 -0.77 -11.47
C ALA A 75 -17.88 -1.55 -10.98
N THR A 76 -18.10 -2.69 -11.64
CA THR A 76 -19.09 -3.66 -11.18
C THR A 76 -18.52 -4.31 -9.92
N PRO A 77 -19.14 -4.12 -8.74
CA PRO A 77 -18.68 -4.81 -7.55
C PRO A 77 -18.82 -6.33 -7.76
N PHE A 78 -17.85 -7.07 -7.23
CA PHE A 78 -17.86 -8.53 -7.19
C PHE A 78 -19.12 -9.07 -6.47
N LEU A 79 -19.65 -8.33 -5.50
CA LEU A 79 -20.95 -8.55 -4.87
C LEU A 79 -21.54 -7.21 -4.42
N ASP A 80 -22.85 -7.02 -4.60
CA ASP A 80 -23.62 -5.95 -3.96
C ASP A 80 -24.85 -6.55 -3.27
N ILE A 81 -24.89 -6.44 -1.94
CA ILE A 81 -25.99 -6.83 -1.05
C ILE A 81 -26.38 -5.66 -0.13
N THR A 82 -26.15 -4.42 -0.58
CA THR A 82 -26.54 -3.19 0.14
C THR A 82 -28.05 -3.11 0.41
N ASP A 83 -28.86 -3.91 -0.31
CA ASP A 83 -30.30 -4.05 -0.12
C ASP A 83 -30.71 -4.72 1.20
N ARG A 84 -29.83 -5.51 1.82
CA ARG A 84 -30.12 -6.32 3.03
C ARG A 84 -29.12 -6.18 4.17
N VAL A 85 -28.00 -5.50 3.94
CA VAL A 85 -27.00 -5.15 4.98
C VAL A 85 -27.45 -3.91 5.76
N GLN A 86 -27.17 -3.90 7.07
CA GLN A 86 -27.28 -2.72 7.92
C GLN A 86 -25.95 -2.46 8.63
N ALA A 87 -25.23 -1.41 8.21
CA ALA A 87 -24.08 -0.90 8.94
C ALA A 87 -24.54 -0.27 10.27
N GLY A 88 -23.88 -0.62 11.37
CA GLY A 88 -24.27 -0.28 12.74
C GLY A 88 -23.19 0.48 13.53
N GLN A 89 -23.03 0.13 14.82
CA GLN A 89 -21.89 0.55 15.64
C GLN A 89 -20.57 0.05 15.02
N ASP A 90 -20.45 -1.27 14.95
CA ASP A 90 -19.35 -2.07 14.44
C ASP A 90 -19.79 -3.06 13.35
N GLY A 91 -21.08 -3.43 13.32
CA GLY A 91 -21.70 -4.23 12.25
C GLY A 91 -21.69 -3.56 10.86
N GLY A 92 -21.93 -4.38 9.84
CA GLY A 92 -21.91 -4.10 8.40
C GLY A 92 -21.80 -5.43 7.64
N LEU A 93 -21.29 -5.42 6.41
CA LEU A 93 -20.58 -6.59 5.86
C LEU A 93 -19.16 -6.52 6.41
N VAL A 94 -18.77 -7.43 7.31
CA VAL A 94 -17.48 -7.31 8.04
C VAL A 94 -16.56 -8.53 7.97
N GLY A 95 -16.96 -9.62 7.29
CA GLY A 95 -16.06 -10.73 6.95
C GLY A 95 -16.38 -11.37 5.59
N VAL A 96 -15.33 -11.77 4.86
CA VAL A 96 -15.40 -12.48 3.57
C VAL A 96 -14.33 -13.55 3.52
N ALA A 97 -14.68 -14.76 3.06
CA ALA A 97 -13.74 -15.86 2.85
C ALA A 97 -14.08 -16.63 1.56
N PHE A 98 -13.11 -16.77 0.66
CA PHE A 98 -13.21 -17.68 -0.49
C PHE A 98 -13.12 -19.13 -0.02
N ASP A 99 -13.91 -20.02 -0.63
CA ASP A 99 -13.80 -21.47 -0.38
C ASP A 99 -12.41 -21.98 -0.82
N PRO A 100 -11.71 -22.82 -0.05
CA PRO A 100 -10.45 -23.43 -0.47
C PRO A 100 -10.54 -24.22 -1.79
N ASN A 101 -11.76 -24.57 -2.23
CA ASN A 101 -12.06 -25.25 -3.48
C ASN A 101 -12.73 -24.33 -4.52
N PHE A 102 -12.58 -23.01 -4.41
CA PHE A 102 -13.26 -22.00 -5.23
C PHE A 102 -13.19 -22.26 -6.75
N ASP A 103 -12.03 -22.66 -7.29
CA ASP A 103 -11.87 -23.01 -8.71
C ASP A 103 -12.85 -24.12 -9.19
N SER A 104 -13.30 -24.98 -8.28
CA SER A 104 -14.23 -26.08 -8.56
C SER A 104 -15.71 -25.76 -8.28
N ASN A 105 -16.00 -24.87 -7.33
CA ASN A 105 -17.37 -24.65 -6.83
C ASN A 105 -17.87 -23.19 -6.94
N GLY A 106 -16.98 -22.22 -7.13
CA GLY A 106 -17.31 -20.79 -7.21
C GLY A 106 -17.98 -20.24 -5.96
N HIS A 107 -17.68 -20.77 -4.77
CA HIS A 107 -18.34 -20.39 -3.51
C HIS A 107 -17.52 -19.39 -2.68
N VAL A 108 -18.20 -18.35 -2.20
CA VAL A 108 -17.64 -17.36 -1.27
C VAL A 108 -18.58 -17.19 -0.09
N TYR A 109 -18.02 -17.17 1.10
CA TYR A 109 -18.73 -17.00 2.36
C TYR A 109 -18.61 -15.53 2.80
N VAL A 110 -19.72 -14.96 3.24
CA VAL A 110 -19.85 -13.56 3.61
C VAL A 110 -20.58 -13.51 4.95
N GLN A 111 -19.96 -12.83 5.91
CA GLN A 111 -20.57 -12.44 7.16
C GLN A 111 -21.12 -11.02 7.00
N TYR A 112 -22.35 -10.79 7.47
CA TYR A 112 -22.91 -9.45 7.58
C TYR A 112 -24.01 -9.32 8.65
N THR A 113 -24.33 -8.08 9.04
CA THR A 113 -25.49 -7.76 9.91
C THR A 113 -26.72 -7.35 9.11
N ASP A 114 -27.87 -7.94 9.42
CA ASP A 114 -29.11 -7.73 8.65
C ASP A 114 -29.93 -6.51 9.06
N GLN A 115 -30.89 -6.11 8.19
CA GLN A 115 -31.79 -4.97 8.39
C GLN A 115 -32.91 -5.21 9.44
N SER A 116 -32.61 -5.99 10.49
CA SER A 116 -33.50 -6.14 11.64
C SER A 116 -33.47 -4.86 12.52
N PRO A 117 -34.57 -4.53 13.25
CA PRO A 117 -34.60 -3.38 14.18
C PRO A 117 -33.49 -3.41 15.25
N ARG A 118 -32.98 -4.61 15.52
CA ARG A 118 -31.71 -4.89 16.18
C ARG A 118 -30.97 -5.84 15.23
N PRO A 119 -29.89 -5.40 14.55
CA PRO A 119 -29.23 -6.20 13.52
C PRO A 119 -28.72 -7.53 14.06
N ASN A 120 -29.06 -8.63 13.38
CA ASN A 120 -28.60 -9.97 13.72
C ASN A 120 -27.51 -10.39 12.71
N ASN A 121 -26.63 -11.30 13.12
CA ASN A 121 -25.54 -11.72 12.25
C ASN A 121 -25.97 -12.87 11.34
N ARG A 122 -25.61 -12.74 10.06
CA ARG A 122 -25.80 -13.72 8.99
C ARG A 122 -24.44 -14.13 8.47
N LEU A 123 -24.16 -15.42 8.53
CA LEU A 123 -23.14 -16.06 7.72
C LEU A 123 -23.85 -16.71 6.54
N SER A 124 -23.58 -16.24 5.32
CA SER A 124 -24.20 -16.71 4.09
C SER A 124 -23.15 -17.07 3.05
N ARG A 125 -23.46 -18.02 2.17
CA ARG A 125 -22.65 -18.44 1.03
C ARG A 125 -23.28 -17.95 -0.27
N PHE A 126 -22.49 -17.29 -1.10
CA PHE A 126 -22.84 -16.86 -2.45
C PHE A 126 -22.08 -17.69 -3.50
N SER A 127 -22.63 -17.76 -4.71
CA SER A 127 -22.05 -18.49 -5.85
C SER A 127 -21.69 -17.54 -6.98
N MET A 128 -20.62 -17.84 -7.72
CA MET A 128 -20.26 -17.14 -8.95
C MET A 128 -21.38 -17.18 -9.99
N LYS A 129 -21.58 -16.06 -10.68
CA LYS A 129 -22.41 -15.98 -11.89
C LYS A 129 -21.80 -16.84 -12.99
N SER A 130 -22.65 -17.40 -13.85
CA SER A 130 -22.21 -18.23 -15.00
C SER A 130 -21.40 -17.49 -16.06
N ASP A 131 -21.35 -16.16 -16.02
CA ASP A 131 -20.56 -15.31 -16.91
C ASP A 131 -19.20 -14.86 -16.33
N GLY A 132 -18.91 -15.23 -15.08
CA GLY A 132 -17.67 -14.85 -14.38
C GLY A 132 -17.64 -13.41 -13.85
N SER A 133 -18.70 -12.60 -14.02
CA SER A 133 -18.73 -11.18 -13.63
C SER A 133 -18.92 -10.92 -12.12
N GLY A 134 -18.47 -11.86 -11.28
CA GLY A 134 -18.64 -11.86 -9.83
C GLY A 134 -19.73 -12.79 -9.31
N LEU A 135 -20.11 -12.60 -8.05
CA LEU A 135 -21.10 -13.38 -7.31
C LEU A 135 -22.53 -12.96 -7.65
N ASP A 136 -23.46 -13.91 -7.67
CA ASP A 136 -24.89 -13.66 -7.86
C ASP A 136 -25.57 -13.35 -6.51
N PRO A 137 -26.09 -12.12 -6.26
CA PRO A 137 -26.79 -11.78 -5.02
C PRO A 137 -28.09 -12.58 -4.78
N ALA A 138 -28.64 -13.24 -5.82
CA ALA A 138 -29.80 -14.12 -5.71
C ALA A 138 -29.43 -15.57 -5.35
N SER A 139 -28.13 -15.92 -5.35
CA SER A 139 -27.62 -17.26 -5.03
C SER A 139 -27.39 -17.50 -3.52
N GLU A 140 -27.77 -16.53 -2.67
CA GLU A 140 -27.55 -16.56 -1.23
C GLU A 140 -28.11 -17.83 -0.58
N LEU A 141 -27.23 -18.56 0.11
CA LEU A 141 -27.58 -19.66 1.01
C LEU A 141 -27.14 -19.29 2.42
N GLN A 142 -28.09 -19.11 3.34
CA GLN A 142 -27.80 -18.90 4.75
C GLN A 142 -27.13 -20.17 5.33
N ILE A 143 -25.97 -19.99 5.96
CA ILE A 143 -25.17 -21.04 6.62
C ILE A 143 -25.43 -21.01 8.12
N LEU A 144 -25.29 -19.85 8.77
CA LEU A 144 -25.59 -19.69 10.20
C LEU A 144 -26.27 -18.34 10.46
N TYR A 145 -27.32 -18.36 11.28
CA TYR A 145 -28.01 -17.17 11.77
C TYR A 145 -27.85 -17.04 13.29
N VAL A 146 -27.38 -15.88 13.76
CA VAL A 146 -27.17 -15.61 15.19
C VAL A 146 -27.97 -14.37 15.59
N GLU A 147 -29.00 -14.57 16.43
CA GLU A 147 -29.73 -13.46 17.04
C GLU A 147 -28.85 -12.75 18.07
N GLN A 148 -28.69 -11.44 17.91
CA GLN A 148 -27.94 -10.62 18.86
C GLN A 148 -28.84 -10.14 20.02
N PRO A 149 -28.32 -9.93 21.24
CA PRO A 149 -29.11 -9.37 22.34
C PRO A 149 -29.18 -7.84 22.28
N HIS A 150 -28.11 -7.19 21.80
CA HIS A 150 -28.00 -5.73 21.64
C HIS A 150 -27.52 -5.35 20.22
N THR A 151 -26.93 -4.16 20.04
CA THR A 151 -26.63 -3.56 18.72
C THR A 151 -25.14 -3.23 18.51
N ALA A 152 -24.26 -3.87 19.26
CA ALA A 152 -22.82 -3.67 19.25
C ALA A 152 -22.12 -4.98 19.64
N HIS A 153 -20.84 -5.12 19.26
CA HIS A 153 -20.07 -6.36 19.32
C HIS A 153 -20.67 -7.41 18.35
N ASN A 154 -20.98 -6.92 17.15
CA ASN A 154 -21.42 -7.65 15.96
C ASN A 154 -20.28 -7.74 14.91
N GLY A 155 -19.12 -7.17 15.23
CA GLY A 155 -17.94 -6.98 14.40
C GLY A 155 -17.12 -8.23 14.19
N ASP A 156 -17.67 -9.22 13.50
CA ASP A 156 -17.08 -10.55 13.42
C ASP A 156 -16.07 -10.73 12.28
N TRP A 157 -15.20 -11.74 12.42
CA TRP A 157 -14.30 -12.24 11.38
C TRP A 157 -14.67 -13.67 10.96
N ILE A 158 -14.43 -14.00 9.68
CA ILE A 158 -14.47 -15.37 9.16
C ILE A 158 -13.22 -15.70 8.35
N GLY A 159 -12.81 -16.97 8.37
CA GLY A 159 -11.72 -17.48 7.55
C GLY A 159 -11.59 -19.00 7.62
N PHE A 160 -11.05 -19.61 6.58
CA PHE A 160 -10.82 -21.05 6.54
C PHE A 160 -9.52 -21.42 7.26
N GLY A 161 -9.59 -22.44 8.11
CA GLY A 161 -8.42 -23.04 8.74
C GLY A 161 -7.60 -23.93 7.79
N PRO A 162 -6.38 -24.32 8.18
CA PRO A 162 -5.53 -25.25 7.42
C PRO A 162 -6.13 -26.67 7.32
N ASP A 163 -7.19 -26.94 8.08
CA ASP A 163 -7.98 -28.17 8.09
C ASP A 163 -9.19 -28.14 7.13
N GLY A 164 -9.43 -27.01 6.46
CA GLY A 164 -10.56 -26.80 5.55
C GLY A 164 -11.89 -26.46 6.24
N MET A 165 -11.91 -26.25 7.56
CA MET A 165 -13.10 -25.83 8.29
C MET A 165 -13.25 -24.31 8.27
N LEU A 166 -14.48 -23.81 8.30
CA LEU A 166 -14.74 -22.37 8.41
C LEU A 166 -14.75 -21.97 9.88
N TYR A 167 -13.87 -21.05 10.24
CA TYR A 167 -13.81 -20.44 11.56
C TYR A 167 -14.56 -19.10 11.55
N TYR A 168 -15.25 -18.81 12.65
CA TYR A 168 -16.12 -17.64 12.75
C TYR A 168 -16.03 -17.06 14.18
N THR A 169 -15.51 -15.84 14.33
CA THR A 169 -15.52 -15.13 15.63
C THR A 169 -16.89 -14.53 15.90
N LEU A 170 -17.28 -14.41 17.17
CA LEU A 170 -18.53 -13.77 17.59
C LEU A 170 -18.30 -12.98 18.88
N GLY A 171 -18.66 -11.69 18.88
CA GLY A 171 -18.67 -10.86 20.09
C GLY A 171 -19.69 -11.32 21.14
N ASP A 172 -19.61 -10.76 22.35
CA ASP A 172 -20.51 -11.09 23.47
C ASP A 172 -21.97 -10.63 23.29
N GLY A 173 -22.22 -9.84 22.23
CA GLY A 173 -23.50 -9.25 21.86
C GLY A 173 -23.79 -7.90 22.50
N GLY A 174 -22.81 -7.28 23.16
CA GLY A 174 -22.80 -5.88 23.53
C GLY A 174 -23.23 -5.57 24.97
N ASN A 175 -23.26 -4.26 25.26
CA ASN A 175 -23.35 -3.65 26.58
C ASN A 175 -22.13 -3.90 27.49
N GLN A 176 -21.97 -3.02 28.49
CA GLN A 176 -20.91 -3.16 29.48
C GLN A 176 -21.14 -4.40 30.37
N HIS A 177 -20.03 -5.08 30.69
CA HIS A 177 -19.94 -6.19 31.63
C HIS A 177 -20.73 -7.44 31.22
N ASP A 178 -20.92 -7.67 29.90
CA ASP A 178 -21.62 -8.84 29.32
C ASP A 178 -22.83 -9.26 30.17
N PRO A 179 -23.94 -8.51 30.15
CA PRO A 179 -25.04 -8.72 31.09
C PRO A 179 -25.70 -10.10 30.95
N ASN A 180 -25.54 -10.75 29.78
CA ASN A 180 -26.07 -12.08 29.48
C ASN A 180 -25.16 -13.21 29.99
N GLY A 181 -23.87 -12.94 30.21
CA GLY A 181 -22.88 -13.95 30.61
C GLY A 181 -22.39 -14.80 29.44
N SER A 182 -22.57 -14.32 28.20
CA SER A 182 -22.17 -14.96 26.94
C SER A 182 -20.74 -15.50 27.01
N GLY A 183 -19.81 -14.76 27.60
CA GLY A 183 -18.39 -15.10 27.68
C GLY A 183 -18.11 -16.48 28.27
N GLN A 184 -18.81 -16.84 29.35
CA GLN A 184 -18.62 -18.11 30.06
C GLN A 184 -19.80 -19.09 29.92
N ASP A 185 -20.87 -18.73 29.18
CA ASP A 185 -21.95 -19.65 28.85
C ASP A 185 -21.62 -20.46 27.59
N LEU A 186 -21.42 -21.77 27.76
CA LEU A 186 -21.19 -22.73 26.67
C LEU A 186 -22.48 -23.07 25.89
N ASN A 187 -23.66 -22.63 26.32
CA ASN A 187 -24.91 -22.79 25.57
C ASN A 187 -25.14 -21.66 24.56
N SER A 188 -24.35 -20.58 24.63
CA SER A 188 -24.36 -19.43 23.73
C SER A 188 -23.32 -19.58 22.63
N LEU A 189 -23.65 -19.09 21.42
CA LEU A 189 -22.69 -18.92 20.32
C LEU A 189 -21.90 -17.60 20.42
N LEU A 190 -22.36 -16.66 21.25
CA LEU A 190 -21.74 -15.34 21.44
C LEU A 190 -20.51 -15.42 22.35
N ALA A 191 -19.54 -14.53 22.16
CA ALA A 191 -18.24 -14.53 22.84
C ALA A 191 -17.44 -15.83 22.60
N LYS A 192 -17.33 -16.23 21.33
CA LYS A 192 -16.72 -17.49 20.88
C LYS A 192 -15.85 -17.29 19.63
N VAL A 193 -14.99 -18.28 19.40
CA VAL A 193 -14.62 -18.71 18.04
C VAL A 193 -15.39 -20.00 17.80
N LEU A 194 -16.17 -20.05 16.72
CA LEU A 194 -16.82 -21.26 16.21
C LEU A 194 -15.95 -21.91 15.14
N ARG A 195 -16.10 -23.22 14.95
CA ARG A 195 -15.50 -23.99 13.85
C ARG A 195 -16.54 -24.94 13.25
N ILE A 196 -16.88 -24.75 11.99
CA ILE A 196 -17.98 -25.47 11.32
C ILE A 196 -17.55 -26.04 9.96
N ASP A 197 -18.19 -27.15 9.57
CA ASP A 197 -17.98 -27.85 8.30
C ASP A 197 -19.03 -27.42 7.27
N VAL A 198 -18.69 -26.51 6.37
CA VAL A 198 -19.61 -25.96 5.37
C VAL A 198 -19.89 -26.89 4.19
N THR A 199 -19.37 -28.14 4.20
CA THR A 199 -19.53 -29.10 3.09
C THR A 199 -20.72 -30.05 3.26
N ARG A 200 -21.39 -30.02 4.42
CA ARG A 200 -22.56 -30.84 4.76
C ARG A 200 -23.54 -30.07 5.64
N ASP A 201 -24.66 -30.71 5.93
CA ASP A 201 -25.73 -30.16 6.78
C ASP A 201 -26.14 -31.22 7.82
N ASP A 202 -25.73 -31.00 9.09
CA ASP A 202 -26.14 -31.84 10.21
C ASP A 202 -27.48 -31.38 10.82
N PHE A 203 -28.02 -30.23 10.40
CA PHE A 203 -29.22 -29.57 10.93
C PHE A 203 -30.35 -29.36 9.89
N PRO A 204 -30.67 -30.31 8.98
CA PRO A 204 -31.53 -30.07 7.79
C PRO A 204 -33.02 -29.75 8.08
N SER A 205 -33.40 -29.64 9.35
CA SER A 205 -34.72 -29.14 9.78
C SER A 205 -34.71 -27.67 10.22
N ASP A 206 -33.54 -27.06 10.38
CA ASP A 206 -33.37 -25.67 10.82
C ASP A 206 -32.81 -24.82 9.67
N PRO A 207 -33.61 -23.95 9.01
CA PRO A 207 -33.10 -23.07 7.96
C PRO A 207 -32.10 -22.01 8.49
N GLY A 208 -31.94 -21.88 9.81
CA GLY A 208 -30.91 -21.08 10.48
C GLY A 208 -29.54 -21.73 10.56
N ALA A 209 -29.41 -23.04 10.27
CA ALA A 209 -28.16 -23.79 10.37
C ALA A 209 -28.01 -24.77 9.19
N ASN A 210 -27.02 -24.55 8.34
CA ASN A 210 -26.72 -25.37 7.16
C ASN A 210 -25.21 -25.60 7.08
N TYR A 211 -24.72 -26.38 8.05
CA TYR A 211 -23.33 -26.79 8.23
C TYR A 211 -23.30 -28.10 9.02
N GLY A 212 -22.15 -28.77 9.00
CA GLY A 212 -21.84 -29.89 9.88
C GLY A 212 -21.00 -29.47 11.09
N ILE A 213 -21.08 -30.29 12.13
CA ILE A 213 -20.21 -30.22 13.31
C ILE A 213 -18.98 -31.10 13.06
N PRO A 214 -17.76 -30.55 13.00
CA PRO A 214 -16.54 -31.35 12.98
C PRO A 214 -16.45 -32.25 14.21
N ALA A 215 -16.24 -33.56 14.01
CA ALA A 215 -16.30 -34.55 15.10
C ALA A 215 -15.15 -34.43 16.13
N ASP A 216 -14.15 -33.62 15.83
CA ASP A 216 -12.98 -33.26 16.63
C ASP A 216 -13.12 -31.89 17.32
N ASN A 217 -14.26 -31.19 17.20
CA ASN A 217 -14.52 -29.99 17.98
C ASN A 217 -14.52 -30.30 19.50
N PRO A 218 -13.93 -29.43 20.34
CA PRO A 218 -13.61 -29.72 21.74
C PRO A 218 -14.83 -29.94 22.64
N PHE A 219 -16.00 -29.43 22.27
CA PHE A 219 -17.24 -29.56 23.06
C PHE A 219 -18.19 -30.66 22.56
N VAL A 220 -17.86 -31.37 21.48
CA VAL A 220 -18.73 -32.41 20.88
C VAL A 220 -19.15 -33.46 21.89
N GLY A 221 -20.47 -33.56 22.11
CA GLY A 221 -21.05 -34.53 23.04
C GLY A 221 -20.81 -34.22 24.52
N THR A 222 -20.37 -32.99 24.82
CA THR A 222 -20.34 -32.43 26.18
C THR A 222 -21.61 -31.59 26.42
N ALA A 223 -21.66 -30.83 27.53
CA ALA A 223 -22.78 -29.91 27.78
C ALA A 223 -22.45 -28.51 27.25
N GLY A 224 -23.01 -28.16 26.10
CA GLY A 224 -22.81 -26.86 25.45
C GLY A 224 -23.22 -26.89 23.98
N ARG A 225 -22.67 -25.97 23.21
CA ARG A 225 -22.72 -25.88 21.74
C ARG A 225 -21.54 -26.63 21.15
N ASP A 226 -21.83 -27.60 20.28
CA ASP A 226 -20.81 -28.41 19.61
C ASP A 226 -20.01 -27.61 18.55
N GLU A 227 -20.53 -26.43 18.16
CA GLU A 227 -19.92 -25.46 17.25
C GLU A 227 -18.67 -24.77 17.83
N ILE A 228 -18.52 -24.74 19.17
CA ILE A 228 -17.48 -23.94 19.84
C ILE A 228 -16.09 -24.55 19.61
N TRP A 229 -15.16 -23.70 19.17
CA TRP A 229 -13.73 -23.98 19.17
C TRP A 229 -13.02 -23.36 20.39
N ALA A 230 -13.28 -22.09 20.67
CA ALA A 230 -12.74 -21.38 21.83
C ALA A 230 -13.77 -20.38 22.38
N TYR A 231 -13.60 -19.95 23.63
CA TYR A 231 -14.58 -19.11 24.32
C TYR A 231 -13.97 -18.11 25.31
N GLY A 232 -14.78 -17.18 25.79
CA GLY A 232 -14.37 -16.18 26.77
C GLY A 232 -13.72 -14.95 26.14
N PHE A 233 -14.22 -14.51 24.99
CA PHE A 233 -13.84 -13.27 24.29
C PHE A 233 -14.85 -12.15 24.52
N ARG A 234 -14.49 -10.88 24.33
CA ARG A 234 -15.44 -9.75 24.40
C ARG A 234 -15.95 -9.33 23.02
N ASN A 235 -15.05 -8.89 22.16
CA ASN A 235 -15.27 -8.45 20.79
C ASN A 235 -14.05 -8.80 19.91
N PRO A 236 -13.91 -10.08 19.50
CA PRO A 236 -12.80 -10.60 18.70
C PRO A 236 -12.88 -10.11 17.23
N TRP A 237 -12.47 -8.85 17.03
CA TRP A 237 -12.72 -8.03 15.83
C TRP A 237 -12.04 -8.55 14.55
N ARG A 238 -10.76 -8.95 14.63
CA ARG A 238 -10.06 -9.64 13.54
C ARG A 238 -9.28 -10.81 14.08
N ALA A 239 -9.21 -11.86 13.27
CA ALA A 239 -8.31 -12.96 13.46
C ALA A 239 -7.56 -13.26 12.16
N SER A 240 -6.52 -14.09 12.24
CA SER A 240 -5.85 -14.65 11.07
C SER A 240 -5.13 -15.94 11.41
N PHE A 241 -5.04 -16.83 10.42
CA PHE A 241 -4.15 -17.99 10.49
C PHE A 241 -2.77 -17.60 9.96
N ASP A 242 -1.71 -17.92 10.69
CA ASP A 242 -0.35 -17.90 10.14
C ASP A 242 -0.24 -18.99 9.07
N ARG A 243 -0.21 -18.58 7.79
CA ARG A 243 -0.10 -19.47 6.62
C ARG A 243 1.04 -20.50 6.69
N ALA A 244 2.08 -20.27 7.49
CA ALA A 244 3.22 -21.19 7.62
C ALA A 244 3.03 -22.28 8.69
N THR A 245 2.23 -22.03 9.72
CA THR A 245 2.08 -22.92 10.89
C THR A 245 0.65 -23.41 11.11
N GLY A 246 -0.33 -22.65 10.62
CA GLY A 246 -1.75 -22.82 10.89
C GLY A 246 -2.18 -22.35 12.29
N ASP A 247 -1.33 -21.61 13.01
CA ASP A 247 -1.68 -21.03 14.31
C ASP A 247 -2.64 -19.83 14.12
N LEU A 248 -3.61 -19.68 15.03
CA LEU A 248 -4.65 -18.65 14.97
C LEU A 248 -4.35 -17.52 15.94
N TYR A 249 -4.30 -16.30 15.41
CA TYR A 249 -4.11 -15.06 16.16
C TYR A 249 -5.41 -14.25 16.15
N ILE A 250 -5.74 -13.58 17.25
CA ILE A 250 -7.03 -12.88 17.44
C ILE A 250 -6.78 -11.55 18.15
N GLY A 251 -7.26 -10.44 17.61
CA GLY A 251 -7.39 -9.17 18.34
C GLY A 251 -8.75 -9.10 19.02
N ASP A 252 -8.78 -8.98 20.35
CA ASP A 252 -10.02 -8.88 21.14
C ASP A 252 -10.11 -7.51 21.82
N VAL A 253 -11.13 -6.73 21.44
CA VAL A 253 -11.33 -5.36 21.93
C VAL A 253 -11.90 -5.41 23.35
N GLY A 254 -11.17 -4.87 24.32
CA GLY A 254 -11.56 -4.85 25.73
C GLY A 254 -12.53 -3.73 26.07
N GLN A 255 -12.76 -3.48 27.37
CA GLN A 255 -13.84 -2.58 27.79
C GLN A 255 -13.36 -1.25 28.37
N ASP A 256 -12.60 -1.32 29.47
CA ASP A 256 -12.30 -0.18 30.34
C ASP A 256 -10.79 0.01 30.56
N THR A 257 -9.99 -1.05 30.36
CA THR A 257 -8.63 -1.10 30.93
C THR A 257 -7.56 -1.66 29.99
N TRP A 258 -7.89 -2.69 29.21
CA TRP A 258 -6.95 -3.47 28.42
C TRP A 258 -7.48 -3.74 27.02
N GLU A 259 -6.59 -3.79 26.06
CA GLU A 259 -6.81 -4.37 24.73
C GLU A 259 -5.96 -5.64 24.58
N GLU A 260 -6.41 -6.66 23.86
CA GLU A 260 -5.79 -8.00 23.89
C GLU A 260 -5.38 -8.53 22.50
N VAL A 261 -4.22 -9.18 22.46
CA VAL A 261 -3.84 -10.13 21.40
C VAL A 261 -3.85 -11.54 21.99
N ASN A 262 -4.71 -12.39 21.46
CA ASN A 262 -4.92 -13.78 21.85
C ASN A 262 -4.37 -14.75 20.79
N PHE A 263 -3.99 -15.95 21.20
CA PHE A 263 -3.32 -16.95 20.35
C PHE A 263 -3.82 -18.37 20.67
N ILE A 264 -3.96 -19.17 19.62
CA ILE A 264 -4.33 -20.57 19.67
C ILE A 264 -3.41 -21.33 18.70
N ALA A 265 -2.64 -22.31 19.21
CA ALA A 265 -1.78 -23.12 18.36
C ALA A 265 -2.62 -24.02 17.43
N ASN A 266 -2.12 -24.32 16.23
CA ASN A 266 -2.81 -25.15 15.24
C ASN A 266 -3.28 -26.50 15.84
N GLY A 267 -4.60 -26.72 15.83
CA GLY A 267 -5.24 -27.91 16.39
C GLY A 267 -5.44 -27.91 17.91
N ASP A 268 -5.04 -26.86 18.63
CA ASP A 268 -5.41 -26.64 20.03
C ASP A 268 -6.79 -26.00 20.10
N GLY A 269 -7.69 -26.56 20.93
CA GLY A 269 -9.08 -26.14 21.00
C GLY A 269 -9.67 -26.39 22.38
N GLY A 270 -10.66 -25.58 22.76
CA GLY A 270 -11.27 -25.56 24.08
C GLY A 270 -10.74 -24.45 24.99
N ASN A 271 -9.89 -23.56 24.45
CA ASN A 271 -9.26 -22.46 25.17
C ASN A 271 -10.31 -21.48 25.74
N ASN A 272 -10.13 -21.10 27.02
CA ASN A 272 -10.96 -20.13 27.73
C ASN A 272 -10.17 -18.83 27.96
N PHE A 273 -10.51 -17.75 27.26
CA PHE A 273 -9.85 -16.44 27.43
C PHE A 273 -10.43 -15.60 28.58
N GLY A 274 -11.47 -16.12 29.25
CA GLY A 274 -11.87 -15.67 30.58
C GLY A 274 -12.80 -14.45 30.64
N TRP A 275 -13.10 -13.75 29.53
CA TRP A 275 -14.21 -12.79 29.52
C TRP A 275 -15.50 -13.51 29.92
N ARG A 276 -16.34 -12.97 30.79
CA ARG A 276 -16.32 -11.62 31.39
C ARG A 276 -15.66 -11.50 32.76
N LEU A 277 -15.05 -12.56 33.28
CA LEU A 277 -14.47 -12.59 34.63
C LEU A 277 -13.06 -11.95 34.67
N ARG A 278 -12.43 -11.89 33.50
CA ARG A 278 -11.08 -11.39 33.23
C ARG A 278 -11.15 -10.25 32.23
N GLU A 279 -10.19 -9.33 32.32
CA GLU A 279 -9.88 -8.34 31.28
C GLU A 279 -8.34 -8.17 31.30
N GLY A 280 -7.69 -8.55 30.21
CA GLY A 280 -6.24 -8.70 30.12
C GLY A 280 -5.67 -9.65 31.19
N PHE A 281 -4.60 -9.20 31.85
CA PHE A 281 -3.94 -9.95 32.92
C PHE A 281 -4.66 -9.86 34.29
N GLU A 282 -5.79 -9.16 34.39
CA GLU A 282 -6.45 -8.87 35.67
C GLU A 282 -7.88 -9.42 35.76
N ALA A 283 -8.48 -9.35 36.95
CA ALA A 283 -9.90 -9.60 37.14
C ALA A 283 -10.67 -8.33 36.76
N THR A 284 -11.76 -8.45 36.01
CA THR A 284 -12.51 -7.29 35.46
C THR A 284 -12.82 -6.27 36.58
N PRO A 285 -12.26 -5.04 36.50
CA PRO A 285 -12.13 -4.15 37.66
C PRO A 285 -13.44 -3.45 38.05
N THR A 286 -14.41 -3.45 37.14
CA THR A 286 -15.67 -2.73 37.18
C THR A 286 -16.86 -3.70 37.14
N GLY A 287 -18.08 -3.20 37.31
CA GLY A 287 -19.32 -4.00 37.29
C GLY A 287 -19.52 -5.00 38.45
N GLY A 288 -18.48 -5.33 39.23
CA GLY A 288 -18.53 -6.33 40.29
C GLY A 288 -18.58 -7.78 39.78
N ILE A 289 -18.12 -8.01 38.54
CA ILE A 289 -18.15 -9.31 37.86
C ILE A 289 -16.79 -10.02 37.81
N GLY A 290 -15.70 -9.33 38.13
CA GLY A 290 -14.34 -9.88 38.08
C GLY A 290 -14.16 -11.14 38.95
N GLY A 291 -13.44 -12.12 38.42
CA GLY A 291 -13.17 -13.41 39.05
C GLY A 291 -11.68 -13.78 39.10
N PRO A 292 -11.30 -14.79 39.90
CA PRO A 292 -9.94 -15.29 39.90
C PRO A 292 -9.63 -16.02 38.58
N LYS A 293 -8.40 -15.88 38.08
CA LYS A 293 -7.92 -16.72 36.98
C LYS A 293 -7.90 -18.19 37.40
N THR A 294 -8.65 -19.05 36.71
CA THR A 294 -8.63 -20.50 36.92
C THR A 294 -7.57 -21.18 36.04
N PRO A 295 -7.14 -22.43 36.35
CA PRO A 295 -6.06 -23.10 35.59
C PRO A 295 -6.41 -23.44 34.13
N ASP A 296 -7.70 -23.47 33.79
CA ASP A 296 -8.23 -23.63 32.42
C ASP A 296 -8.24 -22.32 31.62
N MET A 297 -8.07 -21.16 32.27
CA MET A 297 -8.01 -19.88 31.58
C MET A 297 -6.62 -19.65 30.96
N VAL A 298 -6.63 -19.27 29.68
CA VAL A 298 -5.48 -18.82 28.92
C VAL A 298 -5.31 -17.32 29.15
N ASP A 299 -4.06 -16.84 29.27
CA ASP A 299 -3.80 -15.39 29.27
C ASP A 299 -3.53 -14.93 27.83
N PRO A 300 -3.80 -13.67 27.48
CA PRO A 300 -3.41 -13.12 26.19
C PRO A 300 -1.88 -13.17 26.01
N VAL A 301 -1.44 -13.30 24.75
CA VAL A 301 -0.03 -13.17 24.34
C VAL A 301 0.53 -11.84 24.81
N TYR A 302 -0.27 -10.80 24.58
CA TYR A 302 0.06 -9.42 24.85
C TYR A 302 -1.23 -8.68 25.16
N ALA A 303 -1.22 -7.86 26.21
CA ALA A 303 -2.29 -6.93 26.50
C ALA A 303 -1.70 -5.56 26.83
N TYR A 304 -2.33 -4.50 26.33
CA TYR A 304 -1.86 -3.14 26.50
C TYR A 304 -2.95 -2.23 27.07
N HIS A 305 -2.54 -1.20 27.82
CA HIS A 305 -3.46 -0.36 28.57
C HIS A 305 -4.18 0.67 27.69
N HIS A 306 -5.41 0.99 28.07
CA HIS A 306 -6.13 2.19 27.58
C HIS A 306 -5.33 3.46 27.88
N GLY A 307 -5.25 4.37 26.90
CA GLY A 307 -4.46 5.60 27.02
C GLY A 307 -3.89 6.12 25.70
N GLY A 308 -2.75 6.80 25.80
CA GLY A 308 -2.09 7.54 24.69
C GLY A 308 -0.57 7.53 24.75
N GLY A 309 0.02 6.60 25.52
CA GLY A 309 1.45 6.31 25.57
C GLY A 309 2.02 5.70 24.29
N ALA A 310 3.24 5.18 24.39
CA ALA A 310 3.91 4.49 23.27
C ALA A 310 3.43 3.04 23.11
N ASP A 311 2.96 2.46 24.22
CA ASP A 311 2.52 1.10 24.48
C ASP A 311 1.06 1.08 24.96
N GLN A 312 0.25 2.02 24.49
CA GLN A 312 -1.15 2.22 24.88
C GLN A 312 -2.04 2.55 23.69
N GLY A 313 -3.30 2.11 23.75
CA GLY A 313 -4.29 2.19 22.69
C GLY A 313 -5.68 1.90 23.24
N ASN A 314 -6.73 2.13 22.45
CA ASN A 314 -8.12 2.10 22.94
C ASN A 314 -9.07 1.24 22.07
N SER A 315 -8.54 0.51 21.08
CA SER A 315 -9.30 -0.42 20.23
C SER A 315 -8.32 -1.26 19.38
N VAL A 316 -7.98 -2.46 19.82
CA VAL A 316 -7.12 -3.37 19.04
C VAL A 316 -7.81 -3.79 17.74
N THR A 317 -7.08 -3.70 16.64
CA THR A 317 -7.55 -4.15 15.33
C THR A 317 -7.28 -5.64 15.14
N GLY A 318 -6.24 -6.20 15.76
CA GLY A 318 -5.61 -7.45 15.34
C GLY A 318 -4.80 -7.25 14.06
N GLY A 319 -4.39 -8.34 13.40
CA GLY A 319 -3.65 -8.29 12.13
C GLY A 319 -3.18 -9.68 11.66
N ILE A 320 -1.96 -9.78 11.12
CA ILE A 320 -1.43 -10.99 10.47
C ILE A 320 0.03 -11.28 10.81
N VAL A 321 0.45 -12.54 10.69
CA VAL A 321 1.87 -12.92 10.72
C VAL A 321 2.52 -12.68 9.35
N TYR A 322 3.57 -11.86 9.29
CA TYR A 322 4.23 -11.56 8.02
C TYR A 322 5.02 -12.76 7.49
N ARG A 323 4.63 -13.25 6.31
CA ARG A 323 5.24 -14.40 5.60
C ARG A 323 5.55 -14.08 4.13
N GLY A 324 5.63 -12.80 3.78
CA GLY A 324 5.82 -12.31 2.40
C GLY A 324 7.28 -12.24 1.93
N PRO A 325 7.53 -11.55 0.81
CA PRO A 325 8.86 -11.48 0.20
C PRO A 325 9.88 -10.61 0.95
N ILE A 326 9.46 -9.65 1.78
CA ILE A 326 10.37 -8.70 2.45
C ILE A 326 11.28 -9.41 3.46
N GLN A 327 12.59 -9.28 3.30
CA GLN A 327 13.61 -9.95 4.14
C GLN A 327 14.30 -9.02 5.14
N SER A 328 13.71 -7.86 5.47
CA SER A 328 14.26 -6.97 6.51
C SER A 328 14.27 -7.63 7.89
N ASP A 329 15.34 -7.42 8.65
CA ASP A 329 15.47 -7.94 10.01
C ASP A 329 14.28 -7.54 10.88
N GLY A 330 13.75 -8.49 11.65
CA GLY A 330 12.62 -8.26 12.53
C GLY A 330 11.27 -8.10 11.82
N VAL A 331 11.12 -8.48 10.54
CA VAL A 331 9.83 -8.48 9.83
C VAL A 331 9.28 -9.90 9.66
N GLN A 332 10.10 -10.84 9.20
CA GLN A 332 9.69 -12.22 8.95
C GLN A 332 9.21 -12.94 10.22
N GLY A 333 7.98 -13.45 10.19
CA GLY A 333 7.38 -14.23 11.29
C GLY A 333 6.85 -13.41 12.46
N GLN A 334 6.94 -12.09 12.43
CA GLN A 334 6.24 -11.24 13.40
C GLN A 334 4.73 -11.20 13.09
N TYR A 335 3.92 -11.26 14.14
CA TYR A 335 2.52 -10.86 14.10
C TYR A 335 2.42 -9.33 14.14
N PHE A 336 2.03 -8.72 13.03
CA PHE A 336 1.70 -7.29 12.93
C PHE A 336 0.26 -7.05 13.36
N PHE A 337 0.02 -5.97 14.10
CA PHE A 337 -1.30 -5.55 14.55
C PHE A 337 -1.35 -4.03 14.76
N SER A 338 -2.56 -3.47 14.84
CA SER A 338 -2.75 -2.03 15.05
C SER A 338 -3.70 -1.70 16.20
N ASP A 339 -3.61 -0.45 16.66
CA ASP A 339 -4.67 0.19 17.44
C ASP A 339 -5.42 1.20 16.55
N PHE A 340 -6.73 0.99 16.41
CA PHE A 340 -7.59 1.77 15.54
C PHE A 340 -7.73 3.24 15.97
N VAL A 341 -7.71 3.53 17.29
CA VAL A 341 -7.93 4.89 17.82
C VAL A 341 -6.65 5.70 17.84
N ASN A 342 -5.53 5.08 18.25
CA ASN A 342 -4.25 5.77 18.39
C ASN A 342 -3.38 5.74 17.13
N ASN A 343 -3.87 5.15 16.02
CA ASN A 343 -3.14 5.00 14.75
C ASN A 343 -1.75 4.34 14.93
N ARG A 344 -1.68 3.32 15.78
CA ARG A 344 -0.44 2.60 16.08
C ARG A 344 -0.33 1.37 15.22
N VAL A 345 0.89 1.05 14.77
CA VAL A 345 1.22 -0.23 14.15
C VAL A 345 2.39 -0.85 14.90
N TRP A 346 2.16 -2.03 15.45
CA TRP A 346 3.09 -2.76 16.29
C TRP A 346 3.31 -4.17 15.75
N SER A 347 4.34 -4.86 16.22
CA SER A 347 4.52 -6.28 15.94
C SER A 347 5.18 -7.04 17.09
N LEU A 348 4.97 -8.35 17.17
CA LEU A 348 5.60 -9.25 18.14
C LEU A 348 5.78 -10.69 17.59
N GLU A 349 6.63 -11.49 18.24
CA GLU A 349 6.74 -12.94 18.01
C GLU A 349 6.08 -13.70 19.19
N VAL A 350 5.59 -14.92 18.93
CA VAL A 350 4.97 -15.78 19.94
C VAL A 350 5.75 -17.08 20.10
N ASP A 351 6.15 -17.41 21.31
CA ASP A 351 6.67 -18.73 21.64
C ASP A 351 5.53 -19.73 21.65
N ARG A 352 5.36 -20.42 20.51
CA ARG A 352 4.38 -21.49 20.28
C ARG A 352 4.38 -22.59 21.34
N SER A 353 5.45 -22.78 22.11
CA SER A 353 5.51 -23.78 23.19
C SER A 353 4.90 -23.31 24.51
N THR A 354 4.72 -21.99 24.69
CA THR A 354 4.13 -21.38 25.90
C THR A 354 2.85 -20.60 25.62
N GLY A 355 2.60 -20.21 24.36
CA GLY A 355 1.49 -19.33 23.98
C GLY A 355 1.70 -17.87 24.40
N LEU A 356 2.93 -17.47 24.75
CA LEU A 356 3.28 -16.15 25.25
C LEU A 356 4.19 -15.40 24.28
N MET A 357 4.22 -14.08 24.39
CA MET A 357 5.13 -13.23 23.61
C MET A 357 6.61 -13.61 23.88
N VAL A 358 7.42 -13.68 22.82
CA VAL A 358 8.87 -13.82 22.95
C VAL A 358 9.47 -12.57 23.61
N PRO A 359 10.32 -12.70 24.65
CA PRO A 359 10.94 -11.54 25.28
C PRO A 359 11.71 -10.67 24.28
N ASP A 360 11.56 -9.35 24.42
CA ASP A 360 12.19 -8.32 23.57
C ASP A 360 11.79 -8.33 22.07
N SER A 361 10.77 -9.11 21.65
CA SER A 361 10.30 -9.14 20.25
C SER A 361 9.34 -8.01 19.85
N PHE A 362 8.90 -7.17 20.79
CA PHE A 362 7.92 -6.10 20.53
C PHE A 362 8.59 -4.94 19.81
N HIS A 363 8.00 -4.49 18.70
CA HIS A 363 8.51 -3.37 17.90
C HIS A 363 7.39 -2.39 17.54
N ASP A 364 7.68 -1.08 17.65
CA ASP A 364 6.79 0.00 17.21
C ASP A 364 7.19 0.50 15.83
N TRP A 365 6.38 0.13 14.83
CA TRP A 365 6.58 0.46 13.42
C TRP A 365 5.96 1.81 13.03
N THR A 366 5.18 2.45 13.92
CA THR A 366 4.32 3.60 13.58
C THR A 366 5.06 4.72 12.84
N SER A 367 6.29 5.07 13.26
CA SER A 367 7.06 6.15 12.60
C SER A 367 7.82 5.72 11.34
N GLN A 368 7.95 4.42 11.08
CA GLN A 368 8.65 3.89 9.91
C GLN A 368 7.68 3.65 8.74
N LEU A 369 6.44 3.23 9.02
CA LEU A 369 5.43 2.89 8.03
C LEU A 369 4.69 4.08 7.39
N GLN A 370 5.20 5.30 7.55
CA GLN A 370 4.55 6.50 7.01
C GLN A 370 4.45 6.41 5.47
N PRO A 371 3.26 6.57 4.88
CA PRO A 371 3.05 6.26 3.48
C PRO A 371 3.64 7.32 2.56
N ASP A 372 3.84 6.94 1.30
CA ASP A 372 4.20 7.85 0.21
C ASP A 372 3.17 8.98 0.00
N VAL A 373 1.88 8.69 0.16
CA VAL A 373 0.77 9.67 0.07
C VAL A 373 -0.29 9.44 1.15
N GLY A 374 -0.72 10.54 1.79
CA GLY A 374 -1.75 10.53 2.85
C GLY A 374 -1.18 10.20 4.23
N SER A 375 -1.96 9.53 5.07
CA SER A 375 -1.50 9.08 6.40
C SER A 375 -2.06 7.71 6.77
N LEU A 376 -1.29 6.90 7.51
CA LEU A 376 -1.82 5.68 8.12
C LEU A 376 -2.69 6.07 9.33
N SER A 377 -4.00 6.13 9.12
CA SER A 377 -4.99 6.42 10.16
C SER A 377 -6.13 5.40 10.15
N SER A 378 -6.76 5.18 11.31
CA SER A 378 -7.95 4.34 11.49
C SER A 378 -7.83 2.96 10.82
N ILE A 379 -6.69 2.29 11.04
CA ILE A 379 -6.40 0.97 10.48
C ILE A 379 -7.35 -0.05 11.12
N VAL A 380 -8.21 -0.63 10.28
CA VAL A 380 -9.40 -1.39 10.70
C VAL A 380 -9.32 -2.87 10.31
N SER A 381 -8.40 -3.22 9.43
CA SER A 381 -7.98 -4.59 9.15
C SER A 381 -6.57 -4.60 8.58
N PHE A 382 -5.94 -5.77 8.66
CA PHE A 382 -4.86 -6.14 7.74
C PHE A 382 -5.43 -7.05 6.66
N GLY A 383 -4.66 -7.25 5.59
CA GLY A 383 -4.91 -8.24 4.55
C GLY A 383 -3.60 -8.75 3.99
N GLU A 384 -3.66 -9.87 3.27
CA GLU A 384 -2.51 -10.46 2.60
C GLU A 384 -2.89 -10.97 1.22
N ASP A 385 -1.95 -10.92 0.27
CA ASP A 385 -2.12 -11.57 -1.04
C ASP A 385 -1.55 -13.00 -1.05
N ASN A 386 -1.77 -13.74 -2.14
CA ASN A 386 -1.29 -15.12 -2.29
C ASN A 386 0.24 -15.23 -2.17
N GLN A 387 0.98 -14.17 -2.52
CA GLN A 387 2.45 -14.08 -2.42
C GLN A 387 2.95 -13.73 -1.00
N GLY A 388 2.05 -13.31 -0.10
CA GLY A 388 2.35 -12.94 1.28
C GLY A 388 2.67 -11.47 1.48
N ASN A 389 2.48 -10.62 0.47
CA ASN A 389 2.54 -9.18 0.69
C ASN A 389 1.44 -8.77 1.66
N MET A 390 1.80 -7.96 2.66
CA MET A 390 0.88 -7.45 3.66
C MET A 390 0.28 -6.11 3.23
N TYR A 391 -0.99 -5.92 3.54
CA TYR A 391 -1.73 -4.71 3.28
C TYR A 391 -2.41 -4.22 4.56
N LEU A 392 -2.45 -2.91 4.76
CA LEU A 392 -3.13 -2.22 5.86
C LEU A 392 -4.36 -1.52 5.29
N VAL A 393 -5.53 -1.80 5.86
CA VAL A 393 -6.82 -1.26 5.42
C VAL A 393 -7.23 -0.13 6.36
N SER A 394 -7.27 1.11 5.84
CA SER A 394 -7.81 2.27 6.56
C SER A 394 -9.29 2.43 6.26
N ILE A 395 -10.12 2.56 7.30
CA ILE A 395 -11.57 2.81 7.12
C ILE A 395 -11.85 4.16 6.42
N GLY A 396 -10.85 5.06 6.34
CA GLY A 396 -10.90 6.32 5.60
C GLY A 396 -10.94 6.16 4.06
N GLY A 397 -10.90 4.94 3.54
CA GLY A 397 -11.07 4.66 2.12
C GLY A 397 -9.77 4.39 1.35
N SER A 398 -8.66 4.18 2.06
CA SER A 398 -7.34 3.88 1.47
C SER A 398 -6.79 2.53 1.93
N ILE A 399 -6.05 1.86 1.04
CA ILE A 399 -5.30 0.63 1.36
C ILE A 399 -3.83 0.84 1.03
N TYR A 400 -2.98 0.38 1.93
CA TYR A 400 -1.54 0.58 1.90
C TYR A 400 -0.81 -0.76 1.87
N LYS A 401 0.08 -0.99 0.91
CA LYS A 401 0.90 -2.20 0.82
C LYS A 401 2.20 -1.99 1.63
N LEU A 402 2.60 -2.99 2.41
CA LEU A 402 3.92 -2.99 3.06
C LEU A 402 5.01 -3.07 1.99
N TYR A 403 5.96 -2.16 2.07
CA TYR A 403 7.03 -1.98 1.10
C TYR A 403 8.39 -2.04 1.79
N GLN A 404 9.37 -2.69 1.16
CA GLN A 404 10.77 -2.62 1.58
C GLN A 404 11.42 -1.51 0.76
N GLU A 405 11.98 -0.52 1.44
CA GLU A 405 12.68 0.56 0.75
C GLU A 405 13.88 -0.01 -0.03
N PRO A 406 14.20 0.57 -1.20
CA PRO A 406 15.36 0.13 -1.97
C PRO A 406 16.62 0.28 -1.10
N PRO A 407 17.66 -0.56 -1.29
CA PRO A 407 18.82 -0.50 -0.44
C PRO A 407 19.41 0.89 -0.29
N GLU A 408 19.36 1.44 0.93
CA GLU A 408 20.06 2.69 1.26
C GLU A 408 21.53 2.51 0.86
N PRO A 409 22.06 3.34 -0.05
CA PRO A 409 23.30 3.06 -0.74
C PRO A 409 24.50 3.17 0.19
N THR A 410 24.88 2.04 0.78
CA THR A 410 26.03 1.92 1.68
C THR A 410 27.37 1.97 0.91
N GLY A 411 27.63 3.09 0.25
CA GLY A 411 28.91 3.48 -0.35
C GLY A 411 29.51 2.43 -1.29
N GLY A 412 29.29 2.57 -2.60
CA GLY A 412 29.78 1.63 -3.58
C GLY A 412 29.89 2.22 -4.98
N LEU A 413 29.37 1.49 -5.96
CA LEU A 413 29.05 2.06 -7.26
C LEU A 413 27.62 2.64 -7.22
N ALA A 414 27.40 3.70 -7.99
CA ALA A 414 26.09 4.26 -8.31
C ALA A 414 25.85 4.20 -9.81
N LEU A 415 24.67 3.79 -10.24
CA LEU A 415 24.16 4.04 -11.58
C LEU A 415 23.40 5.38 -11.55
N ARG A 416 24.06 6.44 -12.04
CA ARG A 416 23.40 7.74 -12.30
C ARG A 416 22.73 7.69 -13.67
N ILE A 417 21.44 7.98 -13.74
CA ILE A 417 20.66 8.00 -14.97
C ILE A 417 20.13 9.40 -15.21
N ASP A 418 20.56 10.05 -16.28
CA ASP A 418 19.98 11.30 -16.75
C ASP A 418 18.61 11.00 -17.40
N ARG A 419 17.53 11.47 -16.77
CA ARG A 419 16.14 11.21 -17.20
C ARG A 419 15.82 11.76 -18.59
N ALA A 420 16.51 12.82 -19.03
CA ALA A 420 16.21 13.51 -20.30
C ALA A 420 16.89 12.85 -21.50
N THR A 421 18.03 12.18 -21.29
CA THR A 421 18.87 11.57 -22.33
C THR A 421 18.94 10.06 -22.27
N GLY A 422 18.46 9.44 -21.18
CA GLY A 422 18.57 8.00 -20.93
C GLY A 422 20.00 7.53 -20.62
N VAL A 423 20.97 8.45 -20.54
CA VAL A 423 22.38 8.13 -20.33
C VAL A 423 22.61 7.66 -18.91
N ALA A 424 23.04 6.40 -18.78
CA ALA A 424 23.45 5.84 -17.51
C ALA A 424 24.97 5.88 -17.34
N VAL A 425 25.40 6.14 -16.11
CA VAL A 425 26.80 6.30 -15.71
C VAL A 425 27.05 5.54 -14.42
N VAL A 426 27.94 4.56 -14.47
CA VAL A 426 28.46 3.88 -13.28
C VAL A 426 29.54 4.77 -12.65
N GLN A 427 29.33 5.24 -11.43
CA GLN A 427 30.26 6.08 -10.68
C GLN A 427 30.66 5.41 -9.35
N ASN A 428 31.93 5.48 -8.97
CA ASN A 428 32.34 5.15 -7.59
C ASN A 428 32.01 6.32 -6.64
N THR A 429 31.05 6.13 -5.72
CA THR A 429 30.62 7.15 -4.74
C THR A 429 31.43 7.13 -3.44
N THR A 430 32.43 6.26 -3.32
CA THR A 430 33.27 6.13 -2.12
C THR A 430 34.55 6.94 -2.17
N ASN A 431 35.18 7.11 -1.00
CA ASN A 431 36.49 7.74 -0.85
C ASN A 431 37.68 6.78 -1.10
N ALA A 432 37.44 5.55 -1.60
CA ALA A 432 38.47 4.57 -1.91
C ALA A 432 38.27 3.98 -3.33
N PRO A 433 39.30 3.42 -3.99
CA PRO A 433 39.09 2.69 -5.24
C PRO A 433 38.21 1.45 -5.01
N ILE A 434 37.34 1.15 -5.97
CA ILE A 434 36.54 -0.09 -6.00
C ILE A 434 37.08 -0.98 -7.11
N GLU A 435 37.39 -2.22 -6.78
CA GLU A 435 37.76 -3.28 -7.72
C GLU A 435 36.59 -4.26 -7.87
N PHE A 436 36.16 -4.50 -9.10
CA PHE A 436 35.02 -5.36 -9.43
C PHE A 436 35.26 -6.08 -10.76
N ASP A 437 34.71 -7.28 -10.90
CA ASP A 437 34.90 -8.15 -12.08
C ASP A 437 33.60 -8.46 -12.83
N GLY A 438 32.43 -8.01 -12.33
CA GLY A 438 31.16 -8.12 -13.04
C GLY A 438 30.14 -7.06 -12.66
N TYR A 439 29.15 -6.83 -13.52
CA TYR A 439 27.96 -6.04 -13.20
C TYR A 439 26.74 -6.43 -14.04
N PHE A 440 25.56 -6.16 -13.48
CA PHE A 440 24.26 -6.35 -14.13
C PHE A 440 23.36 -5.15 -13.84
N VAL A 441 22.59 -4.72 -14.84
CA VAL A 441 21.47 -3.79 -14.73
C VAL A 441 20.21 -4.55 -15.15
N LEU A 442 19.15 -4.43 -14.36
CA LEU A 442 17.89 -5.14 -14.55
C LEU A 442 16.73 -4.15 -14.62
N SER A 443 15.70 -4.51 -15.38
CA SER A 443 14.39 -3.86 -15.43
C SER A 443 13.30 -4.93 -15.45
N GLU A 444 12.25 -4.76 -14.66
CA GLU A 444 11.06 -5.58 -14.70
C GLU A 444 10.10 -5.10 -15.81
N VAL A 445 10.00 -3.79 -16.05
CA VAL A 445 9.05 -3.18 -17.01
C VAL A 445 9.59 -3.11 -18.46
N GLY A 446 10.86 -3.43 -18.68
CA GLY A 446 11.48 -3.41 -20.01
C GLY A 446 12.17 -2.09 -20.39
N SER A 447 12.60 -1.28 -19.41
CA SER A 447 13.17 0.07 -19.58
C SER A 447 14.61 0.11 -20.11
N LEU A 448 15.24 -1.03 -20.42
CA LEU A 448 16.61 -1.08 -20.93
C LEU A 448 16.69 -1.05 -22.46
N ASN A 449 17.76 -0.44 -22.99
CA ASN A 449 18.07 -0.38 -24.42
C ASN A 449 19.40 -1.06 -24.75
N ALA A 450 19.36 -2.38 -25.01
CA ALA A 450 20.52 -3.16 -25.42
C ALA A 450 21.26 -2.62 -26.66
N ASN A 451 20.57 -1.91 -27.57
CA ASN A 451 21.19 -1.35 -28.76
C ASN A 451 22.08 -0.13 -28.47
N GLN A 452 21.83 0.57 -27.36
CA GLN A 452 22.61 1.74 -26.91
C GLN A 452 23.59 1.40 -25.78
N PHE A 453 23.69 0.12 -25.39
CA PHE A 453 24.61 -0.36 -24.37
C PHE A 453 26.08 -0.32 -24.83
N ASN A 454 26.77 0.74 -24.40
CA ASN A 454 28.21 0.95 -24.53
C ASN A 454 28.96 0.20 -23.42
N SER A 455 28.96 -1.13 -23.53
CA SER A 455 29.57 -2.05 -22.57
C SER A 455 31.10 -1.85 -22.42
N PHE A 456 31.70 -2.33 -21.32
CA PHE A 456 33.14 -2.24 -21.08
C PHE A 456 33.97 -3.07 -22.08
N GLU A 457 33.43 -4.18 -22.59
CA GLU A 457 34.01 -4.90 -23.74
C GLU A 457 34.11 -4.00 -24.97
N LYS A 458 33.03 -3.27 -25.31
CA LYS A 458 33.00 -2.30 -26.43
C LYS A 458 33.92 -1.09 -26.20
N GLN A 459 34.10 -0.68 -24.94
CA GLN A 459 35.08 0.36 -24.55
C GLN A 459 36.53 -0.13 -24.59
N GLY A 460 36.78 -1.44 -24.73
CA GLY A 460 38.12 -2.03 -24.73
C GLY A 460 38.79 -2.05 -23.36
N LEU A 461 38.02 -1.98 -22.27
CA LEU A 461 38.55 -1.99 -20.90
C LEU A 461 39.32 -3.29 -20.63
N ASP A 462 40.42 -3.18 -19.88
CA ASP A 462 41.33 -4.28 -19.54
C ASP A 462 41.85 -5.09 -20.75
N GLY A 463 41.89 -4.46 -21.93
CA GLY A 463 42.31 -5.09 -23.17
C GLY A 463 41.20 -5.92 -23.86
N GLY A 464 39.93 -5.67 -23.53
CA GLY A 464 38.79 -6.39 -24.11
C GLY A 464 38.61 -7.80 -23.52
N THR A 465 38.84 -7.95 -22.21
CA THR A 465 38.66 -9.23 -21.49
C THR A 465 37.27 -9.40 -20.86
N TRP A 466 36.54 -8.29 -20.69
CA TRP A 466 35.11 -8.26 -20.37
C TRP A 466 34.27 -9.00 -21.43
N ARG A 467 33.17 -9.62 -21.00
CA ARG A 467 32.21 -10.35 -21.85
C ARG A 467 30.79 -10.07 -21.40
N GLU A 468 29.90 -9.80 -22.34
CA GLU A 468 28.45 -9.76 -22.12
C GLU A 468 27.95 -11.09 -21.50
N ILE A 469 27.12 -11.02 -20.45
CA ILE A 469 26.48 -12.19 -19.82
C ILE A 469 24.98 -12.20 -20.07
N GLY A 470 24.45 -13.39 -20.35
CA GLY A 470 23.01 -13.65 -20.43
C GLY A 470 22.45 -13.33 -21.81
N VAL A 471 21.15 -13.04 -21.85
CA VAL A 471 20.51 -12.41 -23.00
C VAL A 471 20.47 -10.92 -22.70
N LEU A 472 21.07 -10.11 -23.58
CA LEU A 472 20.95 -8.66 -23.50
C LEU A 472 19.68 -8.23 -24.21
N ASP A 473 18.75 -7.65 -23.48
CA ASP A 473 17.43 -7.26 -23.98
C ASP A 473 16.89 -6.02 -23.24
N ALA A 474 15.56 -5.90 -23.17
CA ALA A 474 14.87 -4.79 -22.52
C ALA A 474 14.84 -4.92 -20.98
N ASN A 475 15.12 -6.12 -20.45
CA ASN A 475 14.99 -6.46 -19.04
C ASN A 475 16.33 -6.77 -18.37
N SER A 476 17.37 -7.12 -19.14
CA SER A 476 18.70 -7.39 -18.59
C SER A 476 19.83 -6.85 -19.47
N LEU A 477 20.80 -6.19 -18.84
CA LEU A 477 22.12 -5.89 -19.39
C LEU A 477 23.21 -6.29 -18.39
N GLY A 478 24.34 -6.82 -18.84
CA GLY A 478 25.44 -7.12 -17.92
C GLY A 478 26.70 -7.67 -18.57
N GLU A 479 27.81 -7.61 -17.84
CA GLU A 479 29.09 -8.15 -18.24
C GLU A 479 29.87 -8.74 -17.06
N LEU A 480 30.81 -9.64 -17.37
CA LEU A 480 31.81 -10.16 -16.43
C LEU A 480 33.17 -10.25 -17.15
N ASN A 481 34.24 -10.04 -16.39
CA ASN A 481 35.60 -10.31 -16.80
C ASN A 481 36.13 -11.55 -16.04
N PRO A 482 36.12 -12.75 -16.66
CA PRO A 482 36.52 -14.00 -15.98
C PRO A 482 38.04 -14.12 -15.77
N THR A 483 38.82 -13.06 -16.03
CA THR A 483 40.30 -13.09 -16.07
C THR A 483 41.01 -11.89 -15.44
N ALA A 484 40.28 -10.82 -15.11
CA ALA A 484 40.79 -9.58 -14.51
C ALA A 484 39.62 -8.80 -13.88
N SER A 485 39.92 -7.70 -13.21
CA SER A 485 38.93 -6.78 -12.62
C SER A 485 39.16 -5.36 -13.11
N ALA A 486 38.09 -4.58 -13.25
CA ALA A 486 38.19 -3.13 -13.40
C ALA A 486 38.41 -2.49 -12.02
N THR A 487 39.14 -1.38 -12.02
CA THR A 487 39.26 -0.49 -10.85
C THR A 487 38.67 0.87 -11.20
N LEU A 488 37.73 1.38 -10.40
CA LEU A 488 37.29 2.77 -10.48
C LEU A 488 37.83 3.56 -9.28
N ALA A 489 38.56 4.64 -9.55
CA ALA A 489 39.05 5.54 -8.51
C ALA A 489 37.88 6.30 -7.81
N PRO A 490 38.10 6.91 -6.63
CA PRO A 490 37.09 7.75 -5.96
C PRO A 490 36.51 8.82 -6.90
N GLY A 491 35.19 8.82 -7.08
CA GLY A 491 34.48 9.74 -7.98
C GLY A 491 34.66 9.46 -9.48
N GLU A 492 35.41 8.43 -9.88
CA GLU A 492 35.54 8.03 -11.29
C GLU A 492 34.22 7.47 -11.82
N SER A 493 33.90 7.85 -13.06
CA SER A 493 32.65 7.53 -13.74
C SER A 493 32.90 6.88 -15.10
N ARG A 494 32.05 5.92 -15.49
CA ARG A 494 32.02 5.28 -16.81
C ARG A 494 30.58 5.25 -17.33
N THR A 495 30.36 5.79 -18.52
CA THR A 495 29.04 5.72 -19.15
C THR A 495 28.78 4.32 -19.72
N LEU A 496 27.58 3.80 -19.50
CA LEU A 496 27.06 2.61 -20.16
C LEU A 496 26.31 2.93 -21.46
N GLY A 497 26.25 4.21 -21.85
CA GLY A 497 25.44 4.71 -22.96
C GLY A 497 24.01 5.08 -22.53
N ALA A 498 23.18 5.40 -23.52
CA ALA A 498 21.77 5.73 -23.33
C ALA A 498 20.92 4.46 -23.13
N ILE A 499 21.15 3.74 -22.03
CA ILE A 499 20.51 2.45 -21.77
C ILE A 499 19.13 2.58 -21.15
N PHE A 500 18.74 3.71 -20.57
CA PHE A 500 17.40 3.90 -20.03
C PHE A 500 16.46 4.49 -21.09
N GLN A 501 15.28 3.92 -21.26
CA GLN A 501 14.27 4.37 -22.23
C GLN A 501 12.85 4.13 -21.69
N SER A 502 11.90 4.96 -22.12
CA SER A 502 10.48 4.65 -21.96
C SER A 502 10.08 3.53 -22.93
N PRO A 503 9.65 2.34 -22.47
CA PRO A 503 9.26 1.26 -23.39
C PRO A 503 7.90 1.56 -24.01
N SER A 504 7.73 1.20 -25.28
CA SER A 504 6.51 1.50 -26.05
C SER A 504 5.29 0.65 -25.67
N ASN A 505 5.43 -0.27 -24.72
CA ASN A 505 4.44 -1.28 -24.35
C ASN A 505 4.15 -1.35 -22.83
N VAL A 506 4.63 -0.38 -22.05
CA VAL A 506 4.26 -0.28 -20.62
C VAL A 506 2.82 0.24 -20.53
N PRO A 507 1.93 -0.42 -19.77
CA PRO A 507 0.59 0.10 -19.51
C PRO A 507 0.64 1.51 -18.91
N PHE A 508 -0.30 2.37 -19.32
CA PHE A 508 -0.50 3.67 -18.66
C PHE A 508 -0.73 3.45 -17.16
N GLY A 509 -0.07 4.23 -16.31
CA GLY A 509 -0.07 4.11 -14.84
C GLY A 509 1.16 3.42 -14.24
N VAL A 510 1.83 2.54 -14.98
CA VAL A 510 2.96 1.77 -14.45
C VAL A 510 4.25 2.60 -14.53
N GLU A 511 4.89 2.81 -13.39
CA GLU A 511 6.12 3.60 -13.25
C GLU A 511 7.29 3.03 -14.08
N LEU A 512 8.07 3.93 -14.69
CA LEU A 512 9.15 3.57 -15.62
C LEU A 512 10.54 3.51 -14.95
N GLU A 513 10.68 4.10 -13.77
CA GLU A 513 11.94 4.23 -13.05
C GLU A 513 12.20 2.99 -12.18
N ASP A 514 12.41 1.84 -12.82
CA ASP A 514 12.47 0.51 -12.18
C ASP A 514 13.88 -0.10 -12.12
N LEU A 515 14.90 0.57 -12.67
CA LEU A 515 16.24 0.00 -12.80
C LEU A 515 16.84 -0.43 -11.46
N ASN A 516 17.36 -1.65 -11.43
CA ASN A 516 18.24 -2.16 -10.38
C ASN A 516 19.63 -2.44 -10.96
N MET A 517 20.69 -2.26 -10.19
CA MET A 517 22.05 -2.63 -10.60
C MET A 517 22.76 -3.40 -9.48
N ARG A 518 23.50 -4.44 -9.86
CA ARG A 518 24.42 -5.18 -8.99
C ARG A 518 25.82 -5.24 -9.60
N PHE A 519 26.84 -5.38 -8.75
CA PHE A 519 28.23 -5.59 -9.17
C PHE A 519 28.93 -6.65 -8.32
N ALA A 520 29.79 -7.42 -8.95
CA ALA A 520 30.54 -8.53 -8.36
C ALA A 520 31.95 -8.08 -7.94
N LEU A 521 32.33 -8.36 -6.70
CA LEU A 521 33.68 -8.16 -6.19
C LEU A 521 34.56 -9.39 -6.44
N LEU A 522 35.87 -9.17 -6.51
CA LEU A 522 36.93 -10.20 -6.69
C LEU A 522 36.90 -11.39 -5.70
N ASP A 523 36.20 -11.26 -4.58
CA ASP A 523 36.02 -12.34 -3.60
C ASP A 523 34.77 -13.21 -3.88
N GLY A 524 34.02 -12.90 -4.94
CA GLY A 524 32.78 -13.56 -5.33
C GLY A 524 31.52 -12.95 -4.69
N THR A 525 31.62 -11.79 -4.03
CA THR A 525 30.47 -11.14 -3.38
C THR A 525 29.75 -10.16 -4.31
N ASP A 526 28.46 -10.37 -4.54
CA ASP A 526 27.61 -9.43 -5.29
C ASP A 526 26.98 -8.36 -4.39
N LYS A 527 27.20 -7.09 -4.71
CA LYS A 527 26.62 -5.93 -4.01
C LYS A 527 25.60 -5.19 -4.88
N PRO A 528 24.53 -4.60 -4.31
CA PRO A 528 23.72 -3.62 -5.01
C PRO A 528 24.53 -2.34 -5.25
N ALA A 529 24.27 -1.69 -6.37
CA ALA A 529 24.68 -0.31 -6.63
C ALA A 529 23.54 0.65 -6.24
N GLU A 530 23.92 1.88 -5.91
CA GLU A 530 22.99 3.00 -5.74
C GLU A 530 22.33 3.35 -7.08
N ILE A 531 21.03 3.65 -7.09
CA ILE A 531 20.32 4.08 -8.31
C ILE A 531 19.90 5.54 -8.14
N ILE A 532 20.41 6.41 -9.01
CA ILE A 532 20.19 7.85 -8.92
C ILE A 532 19.64 8.35 -10.24
N TYR A 533 18.34 8.63 -10.30
CA TYR A 533 17.77 9.34 -11.44
C TYR A 533 17.92 10.85 -11.26
N GLU A 534 18.51 11.50 -12.26
CA GLU A 534 18.84 12.93 -12.29
C GLU A 534 17.92 13.70 -13.26
N GLY A 535 17.56 14.93 -12.91
CA GLY A 535 16.56 15.73 -13.62
C GLY A 535 15.14 15.55 -13.09
N ASP A 536 14.16 16.22 -13.70
CA ASP A 536 12.75 16.15 -13.29
C ASP A 536 12.14 14.77 -13.62
N LYS A 537 11.52 14.14 -12.61
CA LYS A 537 10.73 12.91 -12.81
C LYS A 537 9.55 13.18 -13.74
N ARG A 538 9.33 12.27 -14.70
CA ARG A 538 8.10 12.19 -15.50
C ARG A 538 7.35 10.94 -15.11
N HIS A 539 6.13 11.10 -14.63
CA HIS A 539 5.27 9.96 -14.32
C HIS A 539 4.61 9.41 -15.58
N ASN A 540 4.48 8.10 -15.70
CA ASN A 540 3.69 7.48 -16.76
C ASN A 540 2.19 7.51 -16.41
N ASN A 541 1.67 8.69 -16.09
CA ASN A 541 0.32 8.89 -15.57
C ASN A 541 -0.17 10.32 -15.87
N LEU A 542 -1.45 10.59 -15.58
CA LEU A 542 -1.91 11.96 -15.40
C LEU A 542 -1.40 12.50 -14.06
N VAL A 543 -0.92 13.74 -14.09
CA VAL A 543 -0.30 14.40 -12.94
C VAL A 543 -0.99 15.74 -12.68
N LEU A 544 -1.50 15.91 -11.47
CA LEU A 544 -1.90 17.20 -10.94
C LEU A 544 -0.68 17.85 -10.27
N LEU A 545 -0.01 18.73 -10.99
CA LEU A 545 1.01 19.59 -10.42
C LEU A 545 0.33 20.69 -9.61
N VAL A 546 0.81 20.97 -8.39
CA VAL A 546 0.23 22.01 -7.51
C VAL A 546 1.35 22.88 -6.95
N ASP A 547 1.24 24.19 -7.10
CA ASP A 547 2.11 25.13 -6.40
C ASP A 547 1.58 25.38 -4.98
N PRO A 548 2.28 24.92 -3.92
CA PRO A 548 1.79 25.09 -2.54
C PRO A 548 1.87 26.54 -2.05
N THR A 549 2.51 27.44 -2.78
CA THR A 549 2.67 28.87 -2.44
C THR A 549 1.60 29.73 -3.10
N THR A 550 1.31 29.49 -4.38
CA THR A 550 0.32 30.28 -5.15
C THR A 550 -1.06 29.63 -5.20
N GLY A 551 -1.14 28.32 -4.95
CA GLY A 551 -2.37 27.54 -5.07
C GLY A 551 -2.73 27.14 -6.50
N ARG A 552 -1.91 27.54 -7.48
CA ARG A 552 -2.11 27.19 -8.90
C ARG A 552 -1.93 25.69 -9.10
N ALA A 553 -2.73 25.09 -9.98
CA ALA A 553 -2.58 23.70 -10.37
C ALA A 553 -2.64 23.51 -11.89
N VAL A 554 -1.90 22.54 -12.40
CA VAL A 554 -1.87 22.15 -13.82
C VAL A 554 -2.07 20.65 -13.90
N LEU A 555 -3.04 20.22 -14.70
CA LEU A 555 -3.18 18.82 -15.09
C LEU A 555 -2.27 18.57 -16.30
N GLU A 556 -1.30 17.67 -16.16
CA GLU A 556 -0.32 17.31 -17.21
C GLU A 556 -0.38 15.80 -17.47
N ASN A 557 -0.47 15.37 -18.73
CA ASN A 557 -0.17 13.99 -19.09
C ASN A 557 1.34 13.83 -19.29
N GLN A 558 2.05 13.35 -18.27
CA GLN A 558 3.50 13.16 -18.33
C GLN A 558 3.91 11.86 -19.05
N SER A 559 2.96 10.99 -19.39
CA SER A 559 3.20 9.75 -20.13
C SER A 559 3.64 10.01 -21.57
N PRO A 560 4.48 9.14 -22.18
CA PRO A 560 4.65 9.09 -23.63
C PRO A 560 3.39 8.60 -24.39
N SER A 561 2.40 8.05 -23.68
CA SER A 561 1.17 7.50 -24.24
C SER A 561 -0.02 8.46 -24.06
N SER A 562 -0.92 8.46 -25.04
CA SER A 562 -2.21 9.13 -24.91
C SER A 562 -3.18 8.31 -24.05
N VAL A 563 -4.02 8.98 -23.26
CA VAL A 563 -5.10 8.36 -22.48
C VAL A 563 -6.44 9.02 -22.83
N SER A 564 -7.47 8.22 -23.09
CA SER A 564 -8.84 8.75 -23.21
C SER A 564 -9.48 8.80 -21.83
N ILE A 565 -9.98 9.96 -21.42
CA ILE A 565 -10.69 10.14 -20.14
C ILE A 565 -12.08 10.75 -20.34
N ASP A 566 -13.03 10.31 -19.52
CA ASP A 566 -14.42 10.80 -19.47
C ASP A 566 -14.81 11.43 -18.12
N GLY A 567 -13.88 11.49 -17.16
CA GLY A 567 -14.08 12.17 -15.87
C GLY A 567 -12.79 12.40 -15.10
N TYR A 568 -12.80 13.35 -14.15
CA TYR A 568 -11.79 13.43 -13.10
C TYR A 568 -12.32 14.09 -11.82
N THR A 569 -11.69 13.78 -10.69
CA THR A 569 -11.97 14.38 -9.38
C THR A 569 -10.68 14.71 -8.64
N VAL A 570 -10.68 15.81 -7.89
CA VAL A 570 -9.67 16.10 -6.87
C VAL A 570 -10.36 16.14 -5.51
N GLN A 571 -9.80 15.46 -4.53
CA GLN A 571 -10.33 15.30 -3.17
C GLN A 571 -9.35 15.87 -2.14
N SER A 572 -9.89 16.31 -1.01
CA SER A 572 -9.16 16.76 0.17
C SER A 572 -9.92 16.34 1.42
N GLU A 573 -9.26 15.62 2.32
CA GLU A 573 -9.81 15.23 3.62
C GLU A 573 -9.97 16.47 4.53
N ASP A 574 -8.99 17.38 4.52
CA ASP A 574 -8.94 18.58 5.38
C ASP A 574 -9.70 19.80 4.81
N GLY A 575 -10.20 19.74 3.57
CA GLY A 575 -10.95 20.82 2.95
C GLY A 575 -10.09 21.90 2.27
N SER A 576 -8.95 21.50 1.72
CA SER A 576 -7.90 22.35 1.14
C SER A 576 -8.18 22.86 -0.29
N LEU A 577 -9.30 22.49 -0.93
CA LEU A 577 -9.61 22.88 -2.31
C LEU A 577 -10.31 24.25 -2.41
N VAL A 578 -10.11 24.91 -3.54
CA VAL A 578 -10.79 26.15 -3.93
C VAL A 578 -11.94 25.80 -4.88
N PRO A 579 -13.23 25.97 -4.51
CA PRO A 579 -14.38 25.55 -5.33
C PRO A 579 -14.64 26.38 -6.60
N THR A 580 -13.66 27.17 -7.04
CA THR A 580 -13.74 28.05 -8.21
C THR A 580 -12.39 27.95 -8.92
N TRP A 581 -12.24 26.94 -9.77
CA TRP A 581 -11.02 26.64 -10.53
C TRP A 581 -11.30 26.85 -12.03
N ASN A 582 -10.27 26.89 -12.86
CA ASN A 582 -10.40 27.04 -14.32
C ASN A 582 -10.64 25.65 -14.94
N SER A 583 -11.89 25.22 -15.03
CA SER A 583 -12.24 23.84 -15.41
C SER A 583 -11.93 23.52 -16.89
N LEU A 584 -11.86 22.23 -17.27
CA LEU A 584 -11.76 21.81 -18.67
C LEU A 584 -13.02 22.22 -19.46
N SER A 585 -14.17 22.27 -18.77
CA SER A 585 -15.42 22.88 -19.22
C SER A 585 -15.24 24.37 -19.55
N ASP A 586 -14.70 25.17 -18.62
CA ASP A 586 -14.45 26.60 -18.84
C ASP A 586 -13.47 26.85 -20.00
N GLN A 587 -12.45 26.01 -20.13
CA GLN A 587 -11.45 26.06 -21.20
C GLN A 587 -11.97 25.52 -22.55
N GLY A 588 -13.13 24.86 -22.60
CA GLY A 588 -13.60 24.12 -23.78
C GLY A 588 -12.67 22.97 -24.22
N ALA A 589 -11.76 22.55 -23.33
CA ALA A 589 -10.57 21.78 -23.66
C ALA A 589 -10.86 20.32 -24.03
N ALA A 590 -9.87 19.69 -24.68
CA ALA A 590 -9.87 18.26 -25.04
C ALA A 590 -11.16 17.79 -25.77
N GLY A 591 -11.65 18.62 -26.70
CA GLY A 591 -12.87 18.37 -27.48
C GLY A 591 -14.18 18.72 -26.78
N GLY A 592 -14.15 19.47 -25.67
CA GLY A 592 -15.31 20.11 -25.05
C GLY A 592 -16.36 19.17 -24.46
N ASN A 593 -17.54 19.74 -24.13
CA ASN A 593 -18.70 19.07 -23.52
C ASN A 593 -18.47 18.43 -22.13
N TRP A 594 -17.43 18.88 -21.43
CA TRP A 594 -17.25 18.63 -20.00
C TRP A 594 -18.36 19.33 -19.18
N GLN A 595 -18.61 18.81 -17.98
CA GLN A 595 -19.57 19.35 -17.01
C GLN A 595 -18.99 19.21 -15.61
N GLU A 596 -18.99 20.32 -14.86
CA GLU A 596 -18.69 20.32 -13.43
C GLU A 596 -19.76 19.53 -12.67
N VAL A 597 -19.34 18.46 -11.98
CA VAL A 597 -20.24 17.58 -11.22
C VAL A 597 -20.06 17.73 -9.71
N LEU A 598 -18.90 18.22 -9.27
CA LEU A 598 -18.52 18.37 -7.87
C LEU A 598 -17.78 19.69 -7.69
N SER A 599 -18.20 20.50 -6.71
CA SER A 599 -17.53 21.76 -6.36
C SER A 599 -17.75 22.11 -4.89
N ASN A 600 -16.79 21.77 -4.03
CA ASN A 600 -16.71 22.16 -2.62
C ASN A 600 -15.26 22.00 -2.10
N PRO A 601 -14.92 22.51 -0.90
CA PRO A 601 -13.53 22.49 -0.41
C PRO A 601 -12.92 21.10 -0.17
N ASN A 602 -13.76 20.07 -0.02
CA ASN A 602 -13.31 18.67 0.13
C ASN A 602 -13.29 17.91 -1.19
N GLN A 603 -14.00 18.37 -2.23
CA GLN A 603 -14.04 17.68 -3.51
C GLN A 603 -14.46 18.60 -4.67
N ILE A 604 -13.69 18.54 -5.75
CA ILE A 604 -14.01 19.11 -7.06
C ILE A 604 -13.96 18.01 -8.13
N GLY A 605 -14.59 18.23 -9.29
CA GLY A 605 -14.47 17.31 -10.40
C GLY A 605 -15.41 17.58 -11.57
N GLU A 606 -15.03 17.01 -12.72
CA GLU A 606 -15.75 17.10 -13.98
C GLU A 606 -16.05 15.72 -14.56
N LEU A 607 -17.12 15.65 -15.34
CA LEU A 607 -17.51 14.49 -16.13
C LEU A 607 -17.81 14.93 -17.56
N LYS A 608 -17.57 14.06 -18.53
CA LYS A 608 -17.99 14.21 -19.93
C LYS A 608 -19.12 13.19 -20.19
N PRO A 609 -20.40 13.59 -20.16
CA PRO A 609 -21.51 12.62 -20.19
C PRO A 609 -21.69 11.86 -21.50
N GLU A 610 -21.09 12.34 -22.60
CA GLU A 610 -21.16 11.71 -23.92
C GLU A 610 -19.75 11.58 -24.53
N GLY A 611 -19.22 10.35 -24.52
CA GLY A 611 -17.89 10.01 -25.03
C GLY A 611 -16.75 10.47 -24.14
N ALA A 612 -15.52 10.31 -24.63
CA ALA A 612 -14.30 10.66 -23.90
C ALA A 612 -13.46 11.71 -24.63
N SER A 613 -12.51 12.26 -23.90
CA SER A 613 -11.50 13.20 -24.35
C SER A 613 -10.15 12.50 -24.46
N LEU A 614 -9.56 12.45 -25.66
CA LEU A 614 -8.21 11.92 -25.83
C LEU A 614 -7.20 12.97 -25.37
N ILE A 615 -6.47 12.67 -24.29
CA ILE A 615 -5.36 13.47 -23.78
C ILE A 615 -4.08 12.87 -24.33
N LEU A 616 -3.35 13.61 -25.16
CA LEU A 616 -2.09 13.17 -25.75
C LEU A 616 -0.95 13.22 -24.74
N GLY A 617 0.15 12.50 -25.01
CA GLY A 617 1.34 12.55 -24.18
C GLY A 617 2.00 13.93 -24.27
N GLY A 618 2.12 14.62 -23.14
CA GLY A 618 2.63 15.99 -23.03
C GLY A 618 1.57 17.09 -22.93
N ASP A 619 0.27 16.78 -23.08
CA ASP A 619 -0.82 17.75 -22.94
C ASP A 619 -0.88 18.37 -21.54
N LYS A 620 -1.26 19.64 -21.46
CA LYS A 620 -1.35 20.44 -20.23
C LYS A 620 -2.62 21.27 -20.20
N PHE A 621 -3.25 21.35 -19.04
CA PHE A 621 -4.43 22.18 -18.78
C PHE A 621 -4.21 22.96 -17.48
N ASP A 622 -4.22 24.29 -17.56
CA ASP A 622 -4.07 25.15 -16.38
C ASP A 622 -5.41 25.21 -15.64
N LEU A 623 -5.49 24.55 -14.48
CA LEU A 623 -6.69 24.51 -13.66
C LEU A 623 -6.83 25.76 -12.78
N GLY A 624 -5.96 26.75 -12.93
CA GLY A 624 -5.99 27.99 -12.16
C GLY A 624 -5.69 27.73 -10.68
N VAL A 625 -6.20 28.61 -9.80
CA VAL A 625 -6.04 28.45 -8.34
C VAL A 625 -7.04 27.41 -7.82
N LEU A 626 -6.54 26.19 -7.64
CA LEU A 626 -7.32 25.01 -7.26
C LEU A 626 -7.06 24.61 -5.79
N PHE A 627 -5.90 24.98 -5.23
CA PHE A 627 -5.46 24.65 -3.88
C PHE A 627 -5.40 25.90 -2.99
N ASN A 628 -5.76 25.79 -1.72
CA ASN A 628 -5.57 26.83 -0.72
C ASN A 628 -4.12 26.76 -0.18
N PRO A 629 -3.25 27.78 -0.36
CA PRO A 629 -1.87 27.77 0.14
C PRO A 629 -1.72 27.66 1.66
N ASN A 630 -2.81 27.78 2.43
CA ASN A 630 -2.84 27.60 3.89
C ASN A 630 -3.50 26.27 4.32
N GLY A 631 -3.91 25.42 3.36
CA GLY A 631 -4.45 24.09 3.60
C GLY A 631 -3.35 23.04 3.81
N THR A 632 -3.77 21.84 4.19
CA THR A 632 -2.87 20.68 4.28
C THR A 632 -2.49 20.23 2.87
N GLN A 633 -1.30 19.63 2.70
CA GLN A 633 -0.91 19.03 1.41
C GLN A 633 -1.48 17.61 1.31
N ASP A 634 -2.81 17.51 1.27
CA ASP A 634 -3.60 16.27 1.38
C ASP A 634 -4.35 15.89 0.09
N LEU A 635 -4.07 16.56 -1.03
CA LEU A 635 -4.86 16.34 -2.24
C LEU A 635 -4.68 14.92 -2.81
N VAL A 636 -5.80 14.33 -3.22
CA VAL A 636 -5.87 13.07 -3.98
C VAL A 636 -6.52 13.38 -5.34
N PHE A 637 -5.96 12.86 -6.42
CA PHE A 637 -6.42 13.12 -7.79
C PHE A 637 -6.74 11.79 -8.47
N ASP A 638 -7.98 11.63 -8.93
CA ASP A 638 -8.47 10.43 -9.61
C ASP A 638 -9.05 10.82 -10.98
N PHE A 639 -8.95 9.94 -11.99
CA PHE A 639 -9.53 10.14 -13.31
C PHE A 639 -10.19 8.87 -13.87
N LEU A 640 -11.30 9.04 -14.58
CA LEU A 640 -12.02 7.96 -15.26
C LEU A 640 -11.46 7.81 -16.68
N ARG A 641 -11.10 6.59 -17.07
CA ARG A 641 -10.69 6.27 -18.45
C ARG A 641 -11.93 5.89 -19.28
N ASP A 642 -11.94 6.22 -20.57
CA ASP A 642 -13.04 5.95 -21.52
C ASP A 642 -13.64 4.54 -21.36
N GLY A 643 -14.91 4.50 -20.95
CA GLY A 643 -15.68 3.26 -20.76
C GLY A 643 -15.31 2.45 -19.52
N GLN A 644 -14.45 2.95 -18.64
CA GLN A 644 -14.24 2.47 -17.28
C GLN A 644 -15.14 3.25 -16.32
N SER A 645 -15.58 2.65 -15.22
CA SER A 645 -16.41 3.35 -14.22
C SER A 645 -15.73 3.53 -12.86
N ASP A 646 -14.43 3.28 -12.81
CA ASP A 646 -13.57 3.48 -11.63
C ASP A 646 -12.55 4.56 -11.90
N GLY A 647 -12.28 5.36 -10.86
CA GLY A 647 -11.14 6.24 -10.82
C GLY A 647 -9.85 5.43 -10.88
N MET A 648 -9.00 5.78 -11.83
CA MET A 648 -7.59 5.48 -11.79
C MET A 648 -6.90 6.59 -10.99
N LEU A 649 -6.04 6.21 -10.03
CA LEU A 649 -5.31 7.18 -9.22
C LEU A 649 -4.25 7.88 -10.08
N GLY A 650 -4.39 9.20 -10.20
CA GLY A 650 -3.36 10.08 -10.76
C GLY A 650 -2.35 10.50 -9.69
N VAL A 651 -1.28 11.17 -10.13
CA VAL A 651 -0.21 11.62 -9.23
C VAL A 651 -0.45 13.08 -8.84
N VAL A 652 -0.32 13.42 -7.55
CA VAL A 652 -0.26 14.81 -7.10
C VAL A 652 1.19 15.17 -6.79
N VAL A 653 1.70 16.27 -7.37
CA VAL A 653 3.07 16.73 -7.14
C VAL A 653 3.06 18.18 -6.68
N TYR A 654 3.39 18.41 -5.41
CA TYR A 654 3.57 19.75 -4.87
C TYR A 654 4.95 20.30 -5.26
N ARG A 655 5.00 21.27 -6.17
CA ARG A 655 6.22 21.97 -6.59
C ARG A 655 5.92 23.38 -7.06
N SER A 656 6.89 24.29 -6.99
CA SER A 656 6.69 25.62 -7.56
C SER A 656 6.44 25.53 -9.07
N LEU A 657 5.38 26.19 -9.53
CA LEU A 657 5.05 26.32 -10.93
C LEU A 657 5.58 27.66 -11.44
N ALA A 658 6.22 27.65 -12.61
CA ALA A 658 6.59 28.90 -13.26
C ALA A 658 5.32 29.67 -13.64
N GLU A 659 5.31 30.98 -13.42
CA GLU A 659 4.25 31.83 -13.98
C GLU A 659 4.38 31.83 -15.51
N PRO A 660 3.30 31.60 -16.27
CA PRO A 660 3.35 31.65 -17.72
C PRO A 660 3.73 33.06 -18.18
N LEU A 661 4.65 33.16 -19.14
CA LEU A 661 4.87 34.43 -19.82
C LEU A 661 3.65 34.72 -20.70
N LEU A 662 3.08 35.91 -20.56
CA LEU A 662 2.02 36.36 -21.46
C LEU A 662 2.57 36.37 -22.90
N GLY A 663 1.95 35.60 -23.79
CA GLY A 663 2.38 35.46 -25.19
C GLY A 663 3.32 34.28 -25.49
N ASP A 664 3.76 33.50 -24.50
CA ASP A 664 4.49 32.23 -24.70
C ASP A 664 3.49 31.09 -24.98
N TYR A 665 2.87 31.16 -26.16
CA TYR A 665 1.84 30.24 -26.65
C TYR A 665 2.35 28.83 -26.97
N ASN A 666 3.66 28.59 -26.96
CA ASN A 666 4.21 27.23 -27.01
C ASN A 666 4.78 26.74 -25.66
N GLY A 667 4.74 27.56 -24.62
CA GLY A 667 5.11 27.20 -23.25
C GLY A 667 6.59 26.83 -23.06
N ASN A 668 7.50 27.39 -23.86
CA ASN A 668 8.93 27.07 -23.78
C ASN A 668 9.72 27.95 -22.79
N GLY A 669 9.06 28.96 -22.19
CA GLY A 669 9.65 29.94 -21.30
C GLY A 669 10.26 31.15 -22.00
N VAL A 670 9.99 31.36 -23.29
CA VAL A 670 10.46 32.48 -24.13
C VAL A 670 9.37 32.91 -25.11
N VAL A 671 9.01 34.19 -25.12
CA VAL A 671 8.08 34.76 -26.10
C VAL A 671 8.85 35.10 -27.39
N ASP A 672 8.78 34.24 -28.41
CA ASP A 672 9.52 34.41 -29.67
C ASP A 672 8.68 34.21 -30.95
N ALA A 673 9.31 33.92 -32.08
CA ALA A 673 8.64 33.76 -33.38
C ALA A 673 7.91 32.41 -33.54
N ALA A 674 8.18 31.43 -32.66
CA ALA A 674 7.43 30.18 -32.57
C ALA A 674 6.01 30.45 -32.06
N ASP A 675 5.84 31.28 -31.04
CA ASP A 675 4.53 31.66 -30.48
C ASP A 675 3.65 32.40 -31.48
N TYR A 676 4.23 33.29 -32.28
CA TYR A 676 3.54 33.90 -33.42
C TYR A 676 2.99 32.86 -34.38
N THR A 677 3.69 31.73 -34.55
CA THR A 677 3.26 30.65 -35.43
C THR A 677 2.05 29.93 -34.84
N VAL A 678 2.05 29.64 -33.53
CA VAL A 678 0.89 29.10 -32.80
C VAL A 678 -0.33 30.01 -32.94
N TRP A 679 -0.20 31.30 -32.58
CA TRP A 679 -1.28 32.28 -32.73
C TRP A 679 -1.81 32.38 -34.16
N LYS A 680 -0.90 32.45 -35.15
CA LYS A 680 -1.28 32.61 -36.57
C LYS A 680 -2.03 31.39 -37.10
N ASP A 681 -1.63 30.19 -36.70
CA ASP A 681 -2.24 28.95 -37.19
C ASP A 681 -3.57 28.64 -36.48
N ALA A 682 -3.78 29.17 -35.27
CA ALA A 682 -5.03 29.07 -34.51
C ALA A 682 -5.92 30.33 -34.59
N PHE A 683 -5.60 31.34 -35.42
CA PHE A 683 -6.35 32.59 -35.48
C PHE A 683 -7.82 32.40 -35.90
N GLY A 684 -8.73 32.87 -35.05
CA GLY A 684 -10.18 32.68 -35.19
C GLY A 684 -10.72 31.37 -34.62
N SER A 685 -9.88 30.57 -33.95
CA SER A 685 -10.28 29.38 -33.20
C SER A 685 -11.08 29.75 -31.95
N THR A 686 -12.02 28.87 -31.60
CA THR A 686 -12.79 28.89 -30.34
C THR A 686 -12.79 27.50 -29.67
N THR A 687 -11.80 26.65 -30.00
CA THR A 687 -11.72 25.24 -29.55
C THR A 687 -10.29 24.81 -29.27
N GLU A 688 -9.35 25.18 -30.14
CA GLU A 688 -7.91 25.16 -29.84
C GLU A 688 -7.56 26.54 -29.28
N LEU A 689 -7.27 26.67 -27.99
CA LEU A 689 -7.12 27.96 -27.30
C LEU A 689 -5.69 28.25 -26.79
N ASP A 690 -4.69 27.48 -27.25
CA ASP A 690 -3.28 27.61 -26.85
C ASP A 690 -2.69 29.03 -27.00
N ALA A 691 -3.29 29.85 -27.88
CA ALA A 691 -2.93 31.24 -28.09
C ALA A 691 -4.02 32.27 -27.68
N ASP A 692 -4.98 31.91 -26.82
CA ASP A 692 -5.90 32.86 -26.18
C ASP A 692 -5.22 33.49 -24.94
N GLY A 693 -4.25 34.36 -25.21
CA GLY A 693 -3.50 35.06 -24.15
C GLY A 693 -4.34 36.02 -23.31
N ASN A 694 -5.57 36.33 -23.71
CA ASN A 694 -6.48 37.20 -22.95
C ASN A 694 -7.62 36.45 -22.23
N GLY A 695 -7.77 35.13 -22.46
CA GLY A 695 -8.72 34.25 -21.78
C GLY A 695 -10.18 34.56 -22.08
N ASN A 696 -10.52 34.94 -23.32
CA ASN A 696 -11.88 35.33 -23.70
C ASN A 696 -12.66 34.24 -24.48
N GLY A 697 -12.04 33.09 -24.76
CA GLY A 697 -12.60 31.97 -25.51
C GLY A 697 -12.48 32.10 -27.03
N VAL A 698 -11.72 33.07 -27.56
CA VAL A 698 -11.48 33.23 -29.00
C VAL A 698 -10.12 33.85 -29.31
N ILE A 699 -9.30 33.14 -30.10
CA ILE A 699 -8.00 33.64 -30.54
C ILE A 699 -8.19 34.73 -31.58
N ASP A 700 -7.94 35.99 -31.22
CA ASP A 700 -8.14 37.15 -32.10
C ASP A 700 -6.95 38.14 -32.13
N ALA A 701 -7.22 39.41 -32.47
CA ALA A 701 -6.20 40.45 -32.56
C ALA A 701 -5.76 41.00 -31.17
N ALA A 702 -6.51 40.75 -30.11
CA ALA A 702 -6.12 41.00 -28.73
C ALA A 702 -4.93 40.13 -28.34
N ASP A 703 -4.96 38.84 -28.70
CA ASP A 703 -3.89 37.88 -28.40
C ASP A 703 -2.60 38.20 -29.16
N TYR A 704 -2.72 38.51 -30.45
CA TYR A 704 -1.59 39.07 -31.21
C TYR A 704 -0.98 40.28 -30.50
N THR A 705 -1.81 41.13 -29.89
CA THR A 705 -1.34 42.33 -29.19
C THR A 705 -0.54 41.94 -27.95
N ILE A 706 -0.97 40.92 -27.20
CA ILE A 706 -0.27 40.34 -26.05
C ILE A 706 1.08 39.74 -26.48
N TRP A 707 1.10 38.77 -27.40
CA TRP A 707 2.36 38.23 -27.94
C TRP A 707 3.34 39.32 -28.40
N LYS A 708 2.83 40.32 -29.14
CA LYS A 708 3.64 41.40 -29.70
C LYS A 708 4.15 42.39 -28.63
N ASP A 709 3.42 42.58 -27.53
CA ASP A 709 3.83 43.47 -26.43
C ASP A 709 4.83 42.79 -25.47
N HIS A 710 4.81 41.45 -25.40
CA HIS A 710 5.73 40.64 -24.59
C HIS A 710 6.88 39.99 -25.39
N PHE A 711 6.98 40.23 -26.70
CA PHE A 711 8.00 39.61 -27.57
C PHE A 711 9.44 39.88 -27.10
N GLY A 712 10.18 38.81 -26.83
CA GLY A 712 11.53 38.84 -26.28
C GLY A 712 11.60 38.74 -24.75
N GLU A 713 10.47 38.59 -24.04
CA GLU A 713 10.47 38.18 -22.64
C GLU A 713 10.88 36.71 -22.49
N GLN A 714 11.56 36.39 -21.39
CA GLN A 714 12.06 35.05 -21.07
C GLN A 714 12.01 34.86 -19.55
N LEU A 715 11.65 33.66 -19.10
CA LEU A 715 11.64 33.31 -17.68
C LEU A 715 13.06 33.39 -17.10
N PRO A 716 13.22 33.91 -15.87
CA PRO A 716 14.53 33.98 -15.24
C PRO A 716 15.10 32.57 -15.06
N MET A 717 16.29 32.32 -15.61
CA MET A 717 17.00 31.06 -15.40
C MET A 717 17.13 30.79 -13.90
N ALA A 718 16.77 29.57 -13.47
CA ALA A 718 16.89 29.12 -12.10
C ALA A 718 18.30 29.43 -11.57
N GLN A 719 18.37 30.26 -10.52
CA GLN A 719 19.63 30.44 -9.81
C GLN A 719 20.01 29.08 -9.20
N PRO A 720 21.27 28.62 -9.34
CA PRO A 720 21.70 27.41 -8.65
C PRO A 720 21.48 27.62 -7.15
N VAL A 721 20.75 26.69 -6.53
CA VAL A 721 20.53 26.68 -5.08
C VAL A 721 21.90 26.75 -4.41
N PRO A 722 22.21 27.80 -3.62
CA PRO A 722 23.49 27.86 -2.94
C PRO A 722 23.59 26.66 -1.99
N GLU A 723 24.65 25.86 -2.14
CA GLU A 723 24.98 24.83 -1.16
C GLU A 723 24.89 25.42 0.25
N PRO A 724 24.31 24.70 1.24
CA PRO A 724 24.10 25.24 2.57
C PRO A 724 25.43 25.63 3.20
N THR A 725 25.74 26.93 3.16
CA THR A 725 27.02 27.46 3.66
C THR A 725 27.27 26.96 5.09
N GLY A 726 28.52 26.54 5.37
CA GLY A 726 28.86 25.72 6.54
C GLY A 726 28.49 26.27 7.93
N LEU A 727 27.99 27.51 8.03
CA LEU A 727 27.32 28.03 9.23
C LEU A 727 26.08 27.21 9.61
N ALA A 728 25.33 26.66 8.66
CA ALA A 728 24.15 25.82 8.96
C ALA A 728 24.54 24.54 9.71
N MET A 729 25.58 23.84 9.25
CA MET A 729 26.12 22.66 9.96
C MET A 729 26.70 23.01 11.33
N ILE A 730 27.38 24.17 11.48
CA ILE A 730 27.91 24.61 12.78
C ILE A 730 26.79 24.85 13.80
N LEU A 731 25.63 25.37 13.37
CA LEU A 731 24.46 25.56 14.24
C LEU A 731 23.79 24.24 14.63
N MET A 732 23.67 23.26 13.73
CA MET A 732 23.21 21.91 14.07
C MET A 732 24.13 21.21 15.09
N VAL A 733 25.44 21.24 14.88
CA VAL A 733 26.42 20.64 15.81
C VAL A 733 26.38 21.33 17.18
N ALA A 734 26.19 22.65 17.23
CA ALA A 734 26.01 23.39 18.49
C ALA A 734 24.70 23.00 19.22
N ALA A 735 23.59 22.81 18.51
CA ALA A 735 22.33 22.37 19.09
C ALA A 735 22.44 20.96 19.71
N ILE A 736 23.09 20.03 19.01
CA ILE A 736 23.33 18.66 19.48
C ILE A 736 24.23 18.66 20.72
N ALA A 737 25.30 19.48 20.75
CA ALA A 737 26.18 19.61 21.90
C ALA A 737 25.46 20.14 23.17
N VAL A 738 24.55 21.12 23.01
CA VAL A 738 23.77 21.67 24.13
C VAL A 738 22.75 20.65 24.67
N SER A 739 22.18 19.79 23.82
CA SER A 739 21.26 18.73 24.25
C SER A 739 21.96 17.66 25.12
N HIS A 740 23.18 17.25 24.76
CA HIS A 740 23.95 16.28 25.54
C HIS A 740 24.42 16.81 26.89
N ILE A 741 24.77 18.11 26.99
CA ILE A 741 25.13 18.74 28.27
C ILE A 741 23.91 18.78 29.22
N ARG A 742 22.70 19.02 28.70
CA ARG A 742 21.46 18.98 29.52
C ARG A 742 21.09 17.57 29.99
N ARG A 743 21.33 16.52 29.19
CA ARG A 743 21.06 15.13 29.60
C ARG A 743 21.96 14.62 30.74
N ARG A 744 23.22 15.11 30.85
CA ARG A 744 24.13 14.72 31.95
C ARG A 744 23.84 15.38 33.31
N HIS A 745 22.96 16.37 33.38
CA HIS A 745 22.58 17.05 34.64
C HIS A 745 21.25 16.59 35.24
N ARG A 746 20.63 15.52 34.72
CA ARG A 746 19.40 14.90 35.27
C ARG A 746 19.60 13.47 35.81
N LEU A 747 20.83 12.98 35.86
CA LEU A 747 21.22 11.74 36.54
C LEU A 747 22.39 12.05 37.47
N GLY A 748 22.06 12.55 38.66
CA GLY A 748 22.97 12.95 39.74
C GLY A 748 22.18 13.38 40.97
#